data_AF-A0A445EBX6-F1
#
_entry.id   AF-A0A445EBX6-F1
#
_cell.length_a   1.000
_cell.length_b   1.000
_cell.length_c   1.000
_cell.angle_alpha   90.00
_cell.angle_beta   90.00
_cell.angle_gamma   90.00
#
_symmetry.space_group_name_H-M   'P 1'
#
loop_
_entity.id
_entity.type
_entity.pdbx_description
1 polymer ?
#
loop_
_entity_poly.entity_id
_entity_poly.type
_entity_poly.pdbx_seq_one_letter_code
_entity_poly.pdbx_strand_id
1 'polypeptide(L)'
;MERSNPKGKPNSTVINASEGNDELNDDGVVNQEGSLLPNHSGLGEEEIPAIGMRFDSLHLAHEFYASYAKKLGFVTKVRNTNFDKMRKDTKIPINQSLHCTREGYRESRVKAATRSNRITTTRCKARMYVMLDRENECWVVSRVELRHSHPCSADKAVHYHEYPELTMHAKCVITDNDEAGIRPNKTYLALANEVGGSSNLSFSEKDVRNYITSNLRCSDDNADFNEMMNYFLRMKEINPNFFYAIDVDDANKFRSALWVDARCRASYEYYGDVVSFDTTYRRNRHGLPFASFVGVNHHGKSTLFGCALLGNEEIPSFEWVFTQWVRCIGTAPKGIITDQCKAMTGAIRKVLPDTVHRWCIWHIMKKTQFKLGGYARYGELSAMMNHIVYNSPSSESFEVDWAAFIKEFALGQNRWLADLYANRRKWVPIFFKSEFWAGMRSTQRSESMHAFYGGYLHCKSGLVQFVHEYDNVLGNKEQKELEDDAADSKGVIPCIGSTGIERQFQQEYTSNMFRNLQLEVRKKTDCVVRSTEQKGDTISIKVDEQKVFWGKPVYHTFIIQFDPLSRKSRCECNKFESVGILCCHILAIWSYYRVDTVSSCYVLPRWSKNVIRKHTYIKSSHDVARSNESHNLFRNLCSEFYNVAKEFVACEEEAAILRAVLLDAKSKLTDHRTLKVKTKGRPKGKRLGAELDKSIKKSMEKRKRKSQPDVVDLQTDNDCQGSVDNRFEDSTIWNSADGGGFMDLLNSFRHL
;
A
#
# COMPACT_ATOMS: atom_id res chain seq x y z
N MET A 1 -36.21 -57.67 9.83
CA MET A 1 -35.54 -58.40 10.93
C MET A 1 -34.40 -57.53 11.43
N GLU A 2 -34.48 -57.17 12.72
CA GLU A 2 -33.45 -56.76 13.67
C GLU A 2 -32.30 -55.78 13.32
N ARG A 3 -32.24 -54.71 14.14
CA ARG A 3 -31.08 -54.15 14.89
C ARG A 3 -29.89 -53.59 14.07
N SER A 4 -29.12 -52.59 14.46
CA SER A 4 -29.04 -51.66 15.60
C SER A 4 -27.81 -50.79 15.31
N ASN A 5 -27.86 -49.50 15.62
CA ASN A 5 -26.70 -48.60 15.59
C ASN A 5 -26.01 -48.62 16.97
N PRO A 6 -24.67 -48.66 17.06
CA PRO A 6 -23.98 -47.47 17.59
C PRO A 6 -22.57 -47.21 17.01
N LYS A 7 -22.18 -45.94 16.95
CA LYS A 7 -20.80 -45.50 16.69
C LYS A 7 -20.06 -45.23 18.01
N GLY A 8 -18.93 -45.90 18.20
CA GLY A 8 -17.96 -45.59 19.25
C GLY A 8 -16.76 -44.79 18.71
N LYS A 9 -16.33 -43.78 19.48
CA LYS A 9 -14.98 -43.23 19.51
C LYS A 9 -14.37 -43.59 20.88
N PRO A 10 -13.06 -43.89 20.97
CA PRO A 10 -12.28 -43.68 22.19
C PRO A 10 -11.25 -42.56 21.93
N ASN A 11 -10.54 -41.93 22.86
CA ASN A 11 -10.58 -41.76 24.32
C ASN A 11 -9.49 -40.70 24.57
N SER A 12 -9.75 -39.69 25.41
CA SER A 12 -8.74 -39.21 26.36
C SER A 12 -9.40 -38.35 27.45
N THR A 13 -9.41 -38.96 28.64
CA THR A 13 -9.80 -38.51 29.98
C THR A 13 -8.76 -37.49 30.48
N VAL A 14 -9.12 -36.25 30.84
CA VAL A 14 -9.59 -35.68 32.14
C VAL A 14 -8.57 -35.75 33.29
N ILE A 15 -8.41 -34.62 34.00
CA ILE A 15 -8.42 -34.37 35.48
C ILE A 15 -8.11 -32.87 35.68
N ASN A 16 -8.72 -32.03 36.51
CA ASN A 16 -9.99 -31.93 37.25
C ASN A 16 -10.08 -30.45 37.66
N ALA A 17 -11.24 -29.81 37.56
CA ALA A 17 -11.53 -28.54 38.22
C ALA A 17 -12.69 -28.79 39.19
N SER A 18 -12.48 -28.51 40.48
CA SER A 18 -13.50 -28.54 41.52
C SER A 18 -13.80 -27.12 41.96
N GLU A 19 -15.08 -26.78 41.91
CA GLU A 19 -15.69 -25.58 42.48
C GLU A 19 -15.59 -25.56 44.00
N GLY A 20 -15.48 -24.36 44.56
CA GLY A 20 -15.73 -24.05 45.96
C GLY A 20 -16.28 -22.63 46.05
N ASN A 21 -17.58 -22.52 46.27
CA ASN A 21 -18.25 -21.31 46.73
C ASN A 21 -17.88 -21.09 48.20
N ASP A 22 -17.52 -19.86 48.57
CA ASP A 22 -17.75 -19.35 49.92
C ASP A 22 -18.14 -17.86 49.82
N GLU A 23 -19.40 -17.58 50.16
CA GLU A 23 -19.93 -16.26 50.48
C GLU A 23 -19.38 -15.81 51.83
N LEU A 24 -18.82 -14.61 51.92
CA LEU A 24 -18.70 -13.87 53.19
C LEU A 24 -18.89 -12.37 52.98
N ASN A 25 -20.14 -11.96 53.22
CA ASN A 25 -20.62 -10.75 53.89
C ASN A 25 -19.86 -9.42 53.73
N ASP A 26 -20.51 -8.55 52.98
CA ASP A 26 -20.58 -7.11 53.17
C ASP A 26 -21.27 -6.80 54.52
N ASP A 27 -20.49 -6.33 55.50
CA ASP A 27 -20.97 -5.38 56.52
C ASP A 27 -19.78 -4.85 57.33
N GLY A 28 -19.44 -3.59 57.09
CA GLY A 28 -18.32 -2.93 57.76
C GLY A 28 -18.15 -1.49 57.33
N VAL A 29 -19.15 -0.65 57.62
CA VAL A 29 -18.99 0.80 57.63
C VAL A 29 -17.88 1.16 58.61
N VAL A 30 -16.67 1.40 58.09
CA VAL A 30 -15.60 2.10 58.81
C VAL A 30 -15.39 3.44 58.13
N ASN A 31 -16.11 4.44 58.62
CA ASN A 31 -15.69 5.83 58.51
C ASN A 31 -14.35 5.97 59.25
N GLN A 32 -13.24 5.86 58.53
CA GLN A 32 -11.96 6.44 58.94
C GLN A 32 -11.55 7.47 57.89
N GLU A 33 -11.82 8.74 58.17
CA GLU A 33 -11.09 9.87 57.56
C GLU A 33 -9.63 9.82 58.03
N GLY A 34 -8.87 8.84 57.55
CA GLY A 34 -7.43 8.72 57.75
C GLY A 34 -6.69 9.36 56.58
N SER A 35 -6.01 10.48 56.79
CA SER A 35 -5.05 11.01 55.83
C SER A 35 -3.90 10.00 55.68
N LEU A 36 -3.67 9.48 54.47
CA LEU A 36 -2.56 8.57 54.17
C LEU A 36 -1.34 9.39 53.76
N LEU A 37 -0.18 9.10 54.37
CA LEU A 37 1.10 9.60 53.88
C LEU A 37 1.52 8.76 52.66
N PRO A 38 2.00 9.38 51.57
CA PRO A 38 2.53 8.65 50.43
C PRO A 38 3.75 7.83 50.85
N ASN A 39 3.90 6.63 50.26
CA ASN A 39 5.07 5.80 50.52
C ASN A 39 6.31 6.40 49.83
N HIS A 40 7.29 6.85 50.62
CA HIS A 40 8.54 7.45 50.13
C HIS A 40 9.73 6.47 50.13
N SER A 41 9.51 5.18 50.37
CA SER A 41 10.57 4.16 50.55
C SER A 41 11.50 3.93 49.34
N GLY A 42 11.35 4.69 48.25
CA GLY A 42 12.19 4.64 47.04
C GLY A 42 12.55 6.00 46.46
N LEU A 43 12.46 7.08 47.26
CA LEU A 43 12.86 8.44 46.89
C LEU A 43 14.05 8.89 47.74
N GLY A 44 15.02 9.57 47.14
CA GLY A 44 16.07 10.30 47.89
C GLY A 44 15.47 11.51 48.63
N GLU A 45 16.11 11.98 49.70
CA GLU A 45 15.61 13.14 50.46
C GLU A 45 15.50 14.40 49.60
N GLU A 46 16.44 14.57 48.66
CA GLU A 46 16.45 15.62 47.64
C GLU A 46 15.27 15.57 46.65
N GLU A 47 14.57 14.43 46.55
CA GLU A 47 13.44 14.24 45.64
C GLU A 47 12.08 14.52 46.32
N ILE A 48 12.07 14.71 47.64
CA ILE A 48 10.86 14.96 48.42
C ILE A 48 10.66 16.48 48.58
N PRO A 49 9.54 17.07 48.11
CA PRO A 49 9.30 18.49 48.23
C PRO A 49 9.31 18.97 49.68
N ALA A 50 10.23 19.88 50.00
CA ALA A 50 10.41 20.45 51.33
C ALA A 50 10.29 21.98 51.27
N ILE A 51 9.83 22.56 52.39
CA ILE A 51 9.79 24.03 52.55
C ILE A 51 11.22 24.56 52.48
N GLY A 52 11.43 25.62 51.69
CA GLY A 52 12.74 26.26 51.52
C GLY A 52 13.54 25.77 50.32
N MET A 53 13.11 24.72 49.61
CA MET A 53 13.73 24.31 48.34
C MET A 53 13.68 25.46 47.31
N ARG A 54 14.80 25.67 46.59
CA ARG A 54 15.00 26.78 45.64
C ARG A 54 15.14 26.27 44.21
N PHE A 55 14.57 27.00 43.26
CA PHE A 55 14.62 26.69 41.83
C PHE A 55 14.93 27.94 41.02
N ASP A 56 15.79 27.83 40.01
CA ASP A 56 16.17 28.96 39.14
C ASP A 56 14.99 29.47 38.29
N SER A 57 13.93 28.67 38.12
CA SER A 57 12.74 29.08 37.39
C SER A 57 11.47 28.39 37.90
N LEU A 58 10.33 29.03 37.63
CA LEU A 58 9.01 28.46 37.89
C LEU A 58 8.80 27.13 37.14
N HIS A 59 9.37 26.99 35.95
CA HIS A 59 9.28 25.78 35.15
C HIS A 59 9.99 24.60 35.82
N LEU A 60 11.19 24.81 36.37
CA LEU A 60 11.92 23.77 37.11
C LEU A 60 11.17 23.34 38.37
N ALA A 61 10.53 24.27 39.07
CA ALA A 61 9.69 23.94 40.21
C ALA A 61 8.45 23.09 39.82
N HIS A 62 7.89 23.32 38.62
CA HIS A 62 6.80 22.50 38.07
C HIS A 62 7.29 21.10 37.71
N GLU A 63 8.42 21.02 37.01
CA GLU A 63 9.02 19.75 36.59
C GLU A 63 9.38 18.89 37.79
N PHE A 64 9.97 19.49 38.83
CA PHE A 64 10.28 18.82 40.09
C PHE A 64 9.04 18.19 40.73
N TYR A 65 7.97 18.97 40.91
CA TYR A 65 6.77 18.46 41.57
C TYR A 65 5.97 17.49 40.70
N ALA A 66 6.01 17.65 39.38
CA ALA A 66 5.44 16.68 38.44
C ALA A 66 6.21 15.34 38.48
N SER A 67 7.55 15.39 38.56
CA SER A 67 8.39 14.19 38.72
C SER A 67 8.07 13.45 40.02
N TYR A 68 8.03 14.19 41.13
CA TYR A 68 7.61 13.65 42.44
C TYR A 68 6.20 13.02 42.38
N ALA A 69 5.25 13.73 41.78
CA ALA A 69 3.88 13.25 41.65
C ALA A 69 3.77 11.98 40.78
N LYS A 70 4.56 11.89 39.71
CA LYS A 70 4.65 10.73 38.83
C LYS A 70 5.18 9.51 39.58
N LYS A 71 6.27 9.66 40.34
CA LYS A 71 6.87 8.57 41.14
C LYS A 71 5.94 8.05 42.22
N LEU A 72 5.08 8.90 42.77
CA LEU A 72 4.10 8.51 43.80
C LEU A 72 2.74 8.10 43.24
N GLY A 73 2.47 8.38 41.95
CA GLY A 73 1.25 7.94 41.29
C GLY A 73 0.03 8.83 41.47
N PHE A 74 0.22 10.14 41.47
CA PHE A 74 -0.86 11.13 41.42
C PHE A 74 -0.57 12.21 40.37
N VAL A 75 -1.58 13.02 40.05
CA VAL A 75 -1.46 14.09 39.06
C VAL A 75 -1.56 15.45 39.72
N THR A 76 -0.78 16.41 39.23
CA THR A 76 -0.79 17.80 39.68
C THR A 76 -1.53 18.71 38.69
N LYS A 77 -2.16 19.77 39.20
CA LYS A 77 -2.75 20.86 38.42
C LYS A 77 -2.33 22.20 39.01
N VAL A 78 -2.10 23.18 38.13
CA VAL A 78 -2.00 24.57 38.54
C VAL A 78 -3.40 25.05 38.93
N ARG A 79 -3.57 25.56 40.15
CA ARG A 79 -4.86 26.12 40.61
C ARG A 79 -4.88 27.64 40.52
N ASN A 80 -3.93 28.28 41.18
CA ASN A 80 -3.85 29.74 41.30
C ASN A 80 -2.46 30.20 40.86
N THR A 81 -2.42 31.28 40.08
CA THR A 81 -1.21 32.03 39.75
C THR A 81 -1.47 33.49 40.08
N ASN A 82 -0.73 34.06 41.03
CA ASN A 82 -0.81 35.50 41.30
C ASN A 82 0.30 36.21 40.52
N PHE A 83 -0.06 37.33 39.91
CA PHE A 83 0.83 38.15 39.09
C PHE A 83 1.16 39.47 39.79
N ASP A 84 2.27 40.08 39.39
CA ASP A 84 2.65 41.40 39.89
C ASP A 84 1.64 42.48 39.47
N LYS A 85 0.98 43.08 40.47
CA LYS A 85 0.00 44.15 40.27
C LYS A 85 0.66 45.50 39.91
N MET A 86 1.97 45.64 40.13
CA MET A 86 2.71 46.90 39.94
C MET A 86 3.22 47.12 38.51
N ARG A 87 3.22 46.07 37.66
CA ARG A 87 3.64 46.16 36.24
C ARG A 87 2.61 45.50 35.32
N LYS A 88 1.53 46.23 35.02
CA LYS A 88 0.40 45.75 34.19
C LYS A 88 0.81 45.20 32.82
N ASP A 89 1.96 45.62 32.28
CA ASP A 89 2.43 45.23 30.95
C ASP A 89 3.33 43.98 30.93
N THR A 90 3.84 43.54 32.09
CA THR A 90 4.63 42.31 32.20
C THR A 90 3.91 41.35 33.16
N LYS A 91 3.17 40.38 32.62
CA LYS A 91 2.48 39.31 33.37
C LYS A 91 3.48 38.35 34.04
N ILE A 92 4.30 38.84 34.97
CA ILE A 92 5.28 38.04 35.69
C ILE A 92 4.58 37.40 36.90
N PRO A 93 4.55 36.07 36.99
CA PRO A 93 3.98 35.38 38.15
C PRO A 93 4.85 35.64 39.39
N ILE A 94 4.23 35.94 40.54
CA ILE A 94 4.90 36.11 41.84
C ILE A 94 4.74 34.87 42.71
N ASN A 95 3.60 34.19 42.62
CA ASN A 95 3.41 32.93 43.31
C ASN A 95 2.45 32.02 42.53
N GLN A 96 2.59 30.73 42.76
CA GLN A 96 1.76 29.72 42.13
C GLN A 96 1.53 28.54 43.07
N SER A 97 0.35 27.95 42.97
CA SER A 97 -0.02 26.77 43.75
C SER A 97 -0.32 25.58 42.86
N LEU A 98 0.40 24.49 43.08
CA LEU A 98 0.26 23.21 42.41
C LEU A 98 -0.46 22.25 43.34
N HIS A 99 -1.58 21.68 42.92
CA HIS A 99 -2.43 20.82 43.76
C HIS A 99 -2.65 19.47 43.11
N CYS A 100 -3.00 18.46 43.90
CA CYS A 100 -3.49 17.20 43.37
C CYS A 100 -4.77 17.43 42.53
N THR A 101 -4.92 16.74 41.38
CA THR A 101 -6.10 16.88 40.53
C THR A 101 -7.41 16.51 41.24
N ARG A 102 -7.34 15.64 42.25
CA ARG A 102 -8.44 15.23 43.14
C ARG A 102 -8.78 16.24 44.25
N GLU A 103 -8.21 17.45 44.19
CA GLU A 103 -8.58 18.58 45.04
C GLU A 103 -9.89 19.25 44.55
N GLY A 104 -10.91 19.34 45.42
CA GLY A 104 -12.14 20.09 45.21
C GLY A 104 -13.28 19.35 44.45
N TYR A 105 -14.40 20.05 44.24
CA TYR A 105 -15.57 19.56 43.50
C TYR A 105 -15.39 19.73 41.98
N ARG A 106 -15.74 18.71 41.20
CA ARG A 106 -16.11 18.88 39.78
C ARG A 106 -17.63 18.81 39.67
N GLU A 107 -18.30 19.95 39.57
CA GLU A 107 -19.68 19.96 39.08
C GLU A 107 -19.67 19.69 37.57
N SER A 108 -20.23 18.55 37.17
CA SER A 108 -20.50 18.24 35.77
C SER A 108 -21.46 19.28 35.20
N ARG A 109 -21.08 19.96 34.11
CA ARG A 109 -21.97 20.86 33.35
C ARG A 109 -23.05 20.13 32.54
N VAL A 110 -23.15 18.80 32.66
CA VAL A 110 -24.11 17.96 31.93
C VAL A 110 -25.14 17.33 32.87
N LYS A 111 -26.42 17.37 32.46
CA LYS A 111 -27.61 16.90 33.21
C LYS A 111 -27.56 15.40 33.55
N ALA A 112 -28.19 15.02 34.66
CA ALA A 112 -27.99 13.78 35.39
C ALA A 112 -28.37 12.45 34.70
N ALA A 113 -29.13 12.47 33.59
CA ALA A 113 -29.80 11.28 33.05
C ALA A 113 -28.90 10.28 32.28
N THR A 114 -27.64 10.61 32.00
CA THR A 114 -26.71 9.75 31.21
C THR A 114 -25.48 9.27 32.00
N ARG A 115 -25.53 9.26 33.33
CA ARG A 115 -24.39 8.82 34.15
C ARG A 115 -24.31 7.30 34.27
N SER A 116 -23.21 6.68 33.83
CA SER A 116 -22.85 5.31 34.24
C SER A 116 -21.84 5.25 35.40
N ASN A 117 -21.09 6.33 35.72
CA ASN A 117 -20.12 6.32 36.82
C ASN A 117 -20.19 7.61 37.67
N ARG A 118 -20.57 7.49 38.95
CA ARG A 118 -20.34 8.54 39.98
C ARG A 118 -18.85 8.50 40.35
N ILE A 119 -18.07 9.52 39.98
CA ILE A 119 -16.70 9.69 40.51
C ILE A 119 -16.82 10.38 41.88
N THR A 120 -16.64 9.64 42.96
CA THR A 120 -16.51 10.18 44.33
C THR A 120 -15.10 10.79 44.47
N THR A 121 -14.98 12.12 44.47
CA THR A 121 -13.69 12.81 44.64
C THR A 121 -13.33 12.94 46.12
N THR A 122 -12.12 12.53 46.48
CA THR A 122 -11.66 12.34 47.87
C THR A 122 -11.26 13.60 48.64
N ARG A 123 -11.49 14.83 48.13
CA ARG A 123 -11.08 16.11 48.78
C ARG A 123 -9.60 16.13 49.17
N CYS A 124 -8.73 15.79 48.22
CA CYS A 124 -7.30 15.72 48.47
C CYS A 124 -6.71 17.08 48.84
N LYS A 125 -5.91 17.14 49.90
CA LYS A 125 -5.25 18.35 50.41
C LYS A 125 -3.80 18.51 49.91
N ALA A 126 -3.25 17.49 49.24
CA ALA A 126 -1.88 17.49 48.76
C ALA A 126 -1.62 18.63 47.76
N ARG A 127 -0.63 19.47 48.07
CA ARG A 127 -0.29 20.68 47.30
C ARG A 127 1.10 21.22 47.61
N MET A 128 1.67 21.95 46.67
CA MET A 128 2.92 22.71 46.79
C MET A 128 2.69 24.16 46.37
N TYR A 129 3.15 25.10 47.19
CA TYR A 129 3.17 26.53 46.89
C TYR A 129 4.60 26.98 46.62
N VAL A 130 4.77 27.70 45.52
CA VAL A 130 6.05 28.30 45.13
C VAL A 130 5.89 29.81 45.00
N MET A 131 6.87 30.55 45.48
CA MET A 131 6.89 32.02 45.45
C MET A 131 8.23 32.51 44.90
N LEU A 132 8.19 33.59 44.13
CA LEU A 132 9.37 34.27 43.64
C LEU A 132 10.01 35.05 44.80
N ASP A 133 11.21 34.63 45.19
CA ASP A 133 12.13 35.40 46.00
C ASP A 133 12.80 36.46 45.11
N ARG A 134 12.48 37.73 45.37
CA ARG A 134 12.95 38.87 44.58
C ARG A 134 14.39 39.26 44.90
N GLU A 135 14.88 38.90 46.08
CA GLU A 135 16.23 39.26 46.51
C GLU A 135 17.26 38.32 45.87
N ASN A 136 16.91 37.03 45.76
CA ASN A 136 17.77 35.99 45.22
C ASN A 136 17.40 35.59 43.77
N GLU A 137 16.43 36.27 43.16
CA GLU A 137 15.87 35.99 41.82
C GLU A 137 15.53 34.50 41.56
N CYS A 138 15.08 33.78 42.60
CA CYS A 138 14.79 32.34 42.52
C CYS A 138 13.38 32.01 43.05
N TRP A 139 12.88 30.83 42.72
CA TRP A 139 11.58 30.34 43.16
C TRP A 139 11.74 29.43 44.37
N VAL A 140 11.07 29.76 45.46
CA VAL A 140 11.18 29.05 46.74
C VAL A 140 9.87 28.34 47.06
N VAL A 141 9.96 27.08 47.53
CA VAL A 141 8.80 26.36 48.08
C VAL A 141 8.42 26.98 49.41
N SER A 142 7.30 27.70 49.44
CA SER A 142 6.85 28.40 50.64
C SER A 142 6.01 27.52 51.57
N ARG A 143 5.26 26.57 51.00
CA ARG A 143 4.40 25.63 51.74
C ARG A 143 4.24 24.34 50.96
N VAL A 144 4.25 23.22 51.67
CA VAL A 144 3.99 21.90 51.09
C VAL A 144 3.07 21.10 52.02
N GLU A 145 2.09 20.41 51.43
CA GLU A 145 1.25 19.42 52.09
C GLU A 145 1.36 18.15 51.26
N LEU A 146 1.88 17.07 51.84
CA LEU A 146 2.11 15.80 51.14
C LEU A 146 1.02 14.76 51.43
N ARG A 147 0.08 15.03 52.35
CA ARG A 147 -0.95 14.07 52.74
C ARG A 147 -2.01 13.92 51.66
N HIS A 148 -2.29 12.67 51.28
CA HIS A 148 -3.36 12.32 50.35
C HIS A 148 -4.55 11.72 51.10
N SER A 149 -5.75 11.99 50.61
CA SER A 149 -6.99 11.37 51.07
C SER A 149 -7.44 10.20 50.18
N HIS A 150 -6.54 9.72 49.32
CA HIS A 150 -6.76 8.58 48.45
C HIS A 150 -5.46 7.80 48.28
N PRO A 151 -5.55 6.50 47.94
CA PRO A 151 -4.39 5.73 47.53
C PRO A 151 -3.72 6.38 46.31
N CYS A 152 -2.40 6.48 46.34
CA CYS A 152 -1.55 6.84 45.21
C CYS A 152 -0.75 5.60 44.82
N SER A 153 -0.68 5.30 43.52
CA SER A 153 -0.02 4.07 43.02
C SER A 153 0.78 4.43 41.78
N ALA A 154 2.10 4.26 41.86
CA ALA A 154 3.03 4.50 40.76
C ALA A 154 2.65 3.66 39.53
N ASP A 155 2.21 2.42 39.73
CA ASP A 155 1.77 1.51 38.66
C ASP A 155 0.55 2.06 37.89
N LYS A 156 -0.32 2.84 38.56
CA LYS A 156 -1.48 3.47 37.94
C LYS A 156 -1.15 4.83 37.30
N ALA A 157 0.07 5.35 37.50
CA ALA A 157 0.49 6.67 37.04
C ALA A 157 0.49 6.79 35.50
N VAL A 158 0.91 5.71 34.82
CA VAL A 158 0.96 5.59 33.35
C VAL A 158 -0.41 5.67 32.67
N HIS A 159 -1.50 5.54 33.41
CA HIS A 159 -2.86 5.63 32.89
C HIS A 159 -3.51 7.01 33.08
N TYR A 160 -2.84 7.97 33.72
CA TYR A 160 -3.36 9.34 33.79
C TYR A 160 -3.11 10.09 32.49
N HIS A 161 -4.14 10.73 31.94
CA HIS A 161 -4.08 11.47 30.67
C HIS A 161 -3.01 12.58 30.64
N GLU A 162 -2.56 13.07 31.81
CA GLU A 162 -1.53 14.10 31.92
C GLU A 162 -0.07 13.60 31.77
N TYR A 163 0.18 12.27 31.74
CA TYR A 163 1.53 11.69 31.69
C TYR A 163 1.98 10.92 30.41
N PRO A 164 1.11 10.44 29.49
CA PRO A 164 1.60 9.69 28.33
C PRO A 164 2.16 10.64 27.27
N GLU A 165 3.48 10.72 27.21
CA GLU A 165 4.18 11.18 26.01
C GLU A 165 4.64 9.97 25.21
N LEU A 166 4.13 9.84 23.98
CA LEU A 166 4.68 8.89 23.02
C LEU A 166 6.17 9.23 22.79
N THR A 167 7.03 8.25 23.02
CA THR A 167 8.46 8.37 22.74
C THR A 167 8.69 8.61 21.24
N MET A 168 9.85 9.16 20.87
CA MET A 168 10.19 9.33 19.45
C MET A 168 10.21 7.99 18.70
N HIS A 169 10.70 6.93 19.35
CA HIS A 169 10.62 5.57 18.85
C HIS A 169 9.18 5.14 18.56
N ALA A 170 8.29 5.26 19.57
CA ALA A 170 6.89 4.91 19.40
C ALA A 170 6.23 5.73 18.29
N LYS A 171 6.51 7.03 18.18
CA LYS A 171 5.99 7.88 17.08
C LYS A 171 6.45 7.41 15.70
N CYS A 172 7.73 7.03 15.55
CA CYS A 172 8.25 6.50 14.29
C CYS A 172 7.56 5.17 13.95
N VAL A 173 7.55 4.21 14.88
CA VAL A 173 6.88 2.91 14.69
C VAL A 173 5.39 3.05 14.40
N ILE A 174 4.68 3.97 15.06
CA ILE A 174 3.26 4.22 14.79
C ILE A 174 3.06 4.78 13.39
N THR A 175 3.92 5.72 12.96
CA THR A 175 3.85 6.32 11.63
C THR A 175 4.09 5.28 10.54
N ASP A 176 5.17 4.51 10.67
CA ASP A 176 5.56 3.49 9.69
C ASP A 176 4.51 2.37 9.61
N ASN A 177 3.95 1.97 10.77
CA ASN A 177 2.89 0.96 10.81
C ASN A 177 1.55 1.46 10.25
N ASP A 178 1.17 2.72 10.48
CA ASP A 178 -0.04 3.30 9.88
C ASP A 178 0.10 3.39 8.35
N GLU A 179 1.28 3.76 7.84
CA GLU A 179 1.60 3.76 6.41
C GLU A 179 1.58 2.35 5.79
N ALA A 180 2.03 1.35 6.53
CA ALA A 180 1.91 -0.05 6.15
C ALA A 180 0.47 -0.62 6.27
N GLY A 181 -0.51 0.20 6.70
CA GLY A 181 -1.90 -0.22 6.89
C GLY A 181 -2.11 -1.15 8.10
N ILE A 182 -1.14 -1.24 9.01
CA ILE A 182 -1.23 -2.08 10.19
C ILE A 182 -2.22 -1.46 11.18
N ARG A 183 -3.11 -2.31 11.70
CA ARG A 183 -4.16 -1.86 12.63
C ARG A 183 -3.53 -1.29 13.92
N PRO A 184 -4.06 -0.18 14.48
CA PRO A 184 -3.49 0.44 15.68
C PRO A 184 -3.33 -0.51 16.88
N ASN A 185 -4.24 -1.48 17.03
CA ASN A 185 -4.15 -2.48 18.09
C ASN A 185 -2.94 -3.42 17.90
N LYS A 186 -2.60 -3.76 16.66
CA LYS A 186 -1.42 -4.57 16.33
C LYS A 186 -0.14 -3.76 16.50
N THR A 187 -0.15 -2.48 16.13
CA THR A 187 0.95 -1.53 16.40
C THR A 187 1.23 -1.40 17.90
N TYR A 188 0.18 -1.22 18.72
CA TYR A 188 0.32 -1.16 20.18
C TYR A 188 0.89 -2.48 20.74
N LEU A 189 0.39 -3.62 20.29
CA LEU A 189 0.89 -4.93 20.73
C LEU A 189 2.36 -5.15 20.32
N ALA A 190 2.77 -4.71 19.14
CA ALA A 190 4.17 -4.79 18.70
C ALA A 190 5.08 -3.97 19.64
N LEU A 191 4.69 -2.73 19.94
CA LEU A 191 5.40 -1.87 20.88
C LEU A 191 5.42 -2.45 22.30
N ALA A 192 4.33 -3.08 22.74
CA ALA A 192 4.25 -3.73 24.04
C ALA A 192 5.20 -4.94 24.12
N ASN A 193 5.25 -5.75 23.06
CA ASN A 193 6.12 -6.92 23.01
C ASN A 193 7.60 -6.54 23.02
N GLU A 194 7.97 -5.44 22.34
CA GLU A 194 9.35 -4.94 22.31
C GLU A 194 9.88 -4.59 23.71
N VAL A 195 9.01 -4.07 24.59
CA VAL A 195 9.37 -3.71 25.97
C VAL A 195 9.05 -4.81 27.00
N GLY A 196 8.70 -6.02 26.55
CA GLY A 196 8.42 -7.16 27.44
C GLY A 196 7.04 -7.14 28.10
N GLY A 197 6.08 -6.37 27.59
CA GLY A 197 4.68 -6.40 28.02
C GLY A 197 4.00 -5.03 28.07
N SER A 198 2.67 -5.02 28.04
CA SER A 198 1.86 -3.78 28.11
C SER A 198 2.06 -2.99 29.41
N SER A 199 2.42 -3.66 30.50
CA SER A 199 2.70 -3.02 31.79
C SER A 199 3.94 -2.11 31.75
N ASN A 200 4.85 -2.33 30.80
CA ASN A 200 6.11 -1.58 30.68
C ASN A 200 5.98 -0.38 29.74
N LEU A 201 4.80 -0.17 29.12
CA LEU A 201 4.54 0.99 28.29
C LEU A 201 4.02 2.17 29.12
N SER A 202 4.51 3.37 28.79
CA SER A 202 4.05 4.62 29.39
C SER A 202 2.79 5.21 28.75
N PHE A 203 2.19 4.51 27.78
CA PHE A 203 1.04 4.96 27.00
C PHE A 203 0.12 3.79 26.66
N SER A 204 -1.13 4.09 26.35
CA SER A 204 -2.18 3.13 26.03
C SER A 204 -2.42 2.98 24.52
N GLU A 205 -3.15 1.94 24.12
CA GLU A 205 -3.62 1.80 22.73
C GLU A 205 -4.46 3.01 22.28
N LYS A 206 -5.16 3.68 23.22
CA LYS A 206 -5.91 4.89 22.92
C LYS A 206 -5.00 6.03 22.47
N ASP A 207 -3.81 6.15 23.06
CA ASP A 207 -2.84 7.20 22.71
C ASP A 207 -2.26 6.99 21.32
N VAL A 208 -2.04 5.72 20.93
CA VAL A 208 -1.69 5.35 19.54
C VAL A 208 -2.78 5.81 18.57
N ARG A 209 -4.06 5.49 18.85
CA ARG A 209 -5.17 5.91 17.99
C ARG A 209 -5.33 7.43 17.94
N ASN A 210 -5.13 8.11 19.06
CA ASN A 210 -5.19 9.57 19.13
C ASN A 210 -4.11 10.20 18.25
N TYR A 211 -2.85 9.74 18.37
CA TYR A 211 -1.74 10.22 17.56
C TYR A 211 -1.99 10.03 16.06
N ILE A 212 -2.44 8.85 15.64
CA ILE A 212 -2.81 8.60 14.25
C ILE A 212 -3.89 9.59 13.79
N THR A 213 -4.92 9.80 14.61
CA THR A 213 -6.05 10.69 14.26
C THR A 213 -5.65 12.16 14.22
N SER A 214 -4.76 12.62 15.11
CA SER A 214 -4.38 14.03 15.21
C SER A 214 -3.22 14.43 14.32
N ASN A 215 -2.32 13.49 14.00
CA ASN A 215 -1.05 13.81 13.32
C ASN A 215 -0.91 13.17 11.94
N LEU A 216 -1.55 12.02 11.69
CA LEU A 216 -1.36 11.26 10.44
C LEU A 216 -2.57 11.30 9.53
N ARG A 217 -3.78 11.49 10.08
CA ARG A 217 -5.03 11.50 9.33
C ARG A 217 -5.62 12.89 9.31
N CYS A 218 -5.83 13.43 8.12
CA CYS A 218 -6.47 14.72 7.96
C CYS A 218 -7.99 14.57 8.06
N SER A 219 -8.61 15.31 8.98
CA SER A 219 -10.07 15.32 9.14
C SER A 219 -10.75 16.33 8.21
N ASP A 220 -10.01 17.33 7.73
CA ASP A 220 -10.48 18.41 6.86
C ASP A 220 -10.15 18.10 5.38
N ASP A 221 -11.18 18.09 4.54
CA ASP A 221 -11.09 17.74 3.13
C ASP A 221 -10.19 18.71 2.33
N ASN A 222 -10.17 20.00 2.70
CA ASN A 222 -9.32 21.00 2.04
C ASN A 222 -7.84 20.80 2.39
N ALA A 223 -7.55 20.45 3.63
CA ALA A 223 -6.19 20.18 4.08
C ALA A 223 -5.65 18.87 3.49
N ASP A 224 -6.49 17.84 3.33
CA ASP A 224 -6.14 16.59 2.65
C ASP A 224 -5.79 16.81 1.16
N PHE A 225 -6.55 17.65 0.46
CA PHE A 225 -6.21 18.04 -0.92
C PHE A 225 -4.91 18.84 -1.02
N ASN A 226 -4.72 19.84 -0.14
CA ASN A 226 -3.51 20.66 -0.13
C ASN A 226 -2.26 19.82 0.15
N GLU A 227 -2.35 18.81 1.02
CA GLU A 227 -1.21 17.94 1.29
C GLU A 227 -0.92 16.97 0.13
N MET A 228 -1.94 16.48 -0.58
CA MET A 228 -1.73 15.76 -1.84
C MET A 228 -1.04 16.63 -2.90
N MET A 229 -1.40 17.91 -3.00
CA MET A 229 -0.71 18.87 -3.87
C MET A 229 0.75 19.05 -3.45
N ASN A 230 1.03 19.23 -2.16
CA ASN A 230 2.38 19.33 -1.63
C ASN A 230 3.20 18.08 -1.97
N TYR A 231 2.60 16.90 -1.83
CA TYR A 231 3.20 15.64 -2.26
C TYR A 231 3.59 15.69 -3.75
N PHE A 232 2.69 16.08 -4.66
CA PHE A 232 3.02 16.13 -6.08
C PHE A 232 4.15 17.13 -6.40
N LEU A 233 4.20 18.26 -5.68
CA LEU A 233 5.29 19.23 -5.80
C LEU A 233 6.63 18.61 -5.33
N ARG A 234 6.66 17.96 -4.16
CA ARG A 234 7.85 17.27 -3.65
C ARG A 234 8.32 16.18 -4.61
N MET A 235 7.41 15.38 -5.15
CA MET A 235 7.73 14.33 -6.11
C MET A 235 8.30 14.89 -7.41
N LYS A 236 7.79 16.04 -7.87
CA LYS A 236 8.32 16.75 -9.04
C LYS A 236 9.70 17.34 -8.80
N GLU A 237 10.00 17.78 -7.57
CA GLU A 237 11.31 18.27 -7.16
C GLU A 237 12.33 17.12 -7.06
N ILE A 238 11.93 15.99 -6.46
CA ILE A 238 12.76 14.78 -6.36
C ILE A 238 13.06 14.23 -7.76
N ASN A 239 12.05 14.22 -8.64
CA ASN A 239 12.18 13.69 -9.98
C ASN A 239 11.49 14.59 -11.01
N PRO A 240 12.27 15.35 -11.81
CA PRO A 240 11.73 16.20 -12.86
C PRO A 240 10.90 15.47 -13.92
N ASN A 241 11.04 14.14 -14.06
CA ASN A 241 10.27 13.32 -14.99
C ASN A 241 8.94 12.82 -14.42
N PHE A 242 8.68 13.01 -13.12
CA PHE A 242 7.35 12.83 -12.53
C PHE A 242 6.35 13.77 -13.21
N PHE A 243 5.17 13.27 -13.55
CA PHE A 243 4.11 14.07 -14.16
C PHE A 243 2.88 14.04 -13.28
N TYR A 244 2.23 15.20 -13.11
CA TYR A 244 0.90 15.27 -12.54
C TYR A 244 0.07 16.35 -13.25
N ALA A 245 -1.25 16.16 -13.23
CA ALA A 245 -2.24 17.11 -13.69
C ALA A 245 -3.41 17.10 -12.71
N ILE A 246 -4.00 18.27 -12.47
CA ILE A 246 -5.13 18.44 -11.56
C ILE A 246 -6.23 19.21 -12.27
N ASP A 247 -7.45 18.71 -12.15
CA ASP A 247 -8.68 19.36 -12.59
C ASP A 247 -9.36 20.01 -11.38
N VAL A 248 -9.68 21.28 -11.52
CA VAL A 248 -10.46 22.04 -10.54
C VAL A 248 -11.66 22.68 -11.22
N ASP A 249 -12.76 22.84 -10.49
CA ASP A 249 -13.93 23.53 -10.98
C ASP A 249 -13.78 25.06 -10.99
N ASP A 250 -14.79 25.76 -11.50
CA ASP A 250 -14.84 27.23 -11.56
C ASP A 250 -14.78 27.89 -10.16
N ALA A 251 -15.06 27.13 -9.09
CA ALA A 251 -14.95 27.54 -7.70
C ALA A 251 -13.62 27.11 -7.04
N ASN A 252 -12.63 26.66 -7.83
CA ASN A 252 -11.34 26.09 -7.40
C ASN A 252 -11.46 24.85 -6.50
N LYS A 253 -12.56 24.11 -6.58
CA LYS A 253 -12.72 22.83 -5.88
C LYS A 253 -12.13 21.70 -6.71
N PHE A 254 -11.41 20.80 -6.05
CA PHE A 254 -10.85 19.61 -6.66
C PHE A 254 -11.90 18.74 -7.35
N ARG A 255 -11.62 18.34 -8.60
CA ARG A 255 -12.44 17.38 -9.37
C ARG A 255 -11.68 16.09 -9.60
N SER A 256 -10.54 16.17 -10.28
CA SER A 256 -9.81 15.00 -10.74
C SER A 256 -8.29 15.23 -10.61
N ALA A 257 -7.53 14.16 -10.47
CA ALA A 257 -6.07 14.19 -10.53
C ALA A 257 -5.59 13.06 -11.43
N LEU A 258 -4.50 13.28 -12.15
CA LEU A 258 -3.74 12.24 -12.83
C LEU A 258 -2.28 12.41 -12.44
N TRP A 259 -1.60 11.32 -12.12
CA TRP A 259 -0.17 11.34 -11.82
C TRP A 259 0.52 10.08 -12.34
N VAL A 260 1.77 10.27 -12.74
CA VAL A 260 2.59 9.25 -13.40
C VAL A 260 4.04 9.39 -12.96
N ASP A 261 4.59 8.32 -12.42
CA ASP A 261 6.00 8.24 -12.04
C ASP A 261 6.92 8.17 -13.28
N ALA A 262 8.15 8.66 -13.14
CA ALA A 262 9.14 8.67 -14.22
C ALA A 262 9.44 7.27 -14.77
N ARG A 263 9.55 6.26 -13.90
CA ARG A 263 9.76 4.86 -14.29
C ARG A 263 8.58 4.35 -15.10
N CYS A 264 7.35 4.65 -14.66
CA CYS A 264 6.14 4.25 -15.35
C CYS A 264 6.08 4.80 -16.79
N ARG A 265 6.48 6.06 -16.99
CA ARG A 265 6.57 6.67 -18.33
C ARG A 265 7.57 5.93 -19.22
N ALA A 266 8.76 5.63 -18.69
CA ALA A 266 9.78 4.87 -19.43
C ALA A 266 9.33 3.42 -19.73
N SER A 267 8.63 2.77 -18.79
CA SER A 267 8.09 1.42 -19.00
C SER A 267 7.02 1.40 -20.10
N TYR A 268 6.24 2.48 -20.24
CA TYR A 268 5.22 2.58 -21.29
C TYR A 268 5.84 2.56 -22.70
N GLU A 269 7.05 3.10 -22.91
CA GLU A 269 7.74 3.03 -24.21
C GLU A 269 7.87 1.58 -24.73
N TYR A 270 8.02 0.62 -23.83
CA TYR A 270 8.18 -0.80 -24.16
C TYR A 270 6.88 -1.59 -24.06
N TYR A 271 5.98 -1.18 -23.16
CA TYR A 271 4.83 -1.97 -22.72
C TYR A 271 3.46 -1.34 -22.98
N GLY A 272 3.41 -0.13 -23.55
CA GLY A 272 2.20 0.67 -23.77
C GLY A 272 1.39 0.32 -25.01
N ASP A 273 1.74 -0.75 -25.72
CA ASP A 273 0.97 -1.25 -26.88
C ASP A 273 -0.46 -1.67 -26.50
N VAL A 274 -0.63 -2.30 -25.34
CA VAL A 274 -1.91 -2.74 -24.82
C VAL A 274 -2.06 -2.30 -23.37
N VAL A 275 -3.12 -1.55 -23.09
CA VAL A 275 -3.39 -0.99 -21.76
C VAL A 275 -4.75 -1.43 -21.26
N SER A 276 -4.80 -1.90 -20.03
CA SER A 276 -6.03 -2.05 -19.27
C SER A 276 -6.26 -0.77 -18.47
N PHE A 277 -7.46 -0.21 -18.58
CA PHE A 277 -7.91 0.90 -17.77
C PHE A 277 -9.16 0.47 -17.02
N ASP A 278 -9.08 0.47 -15.69
CA ASP A 278 -10.15 0.02 -14.82
C ASP A 278 -10.34 0.98 -13.66
N THR A 279 -11.61 1.29 -13.38
CA THR A 279 -12.03 2.06 -12.21
C THR A 279 -12.34 1.09 -11.08
N THR A 280 -11.41 0.90 -10.14
CA THR A 280 -11.61 -0.09 -9.08
C THR A 280 -12.66 0.37 -8.08
N TYR A 281 -13.53 -0.56 -7.70
CA TYR A 281 -14.67 -0.37 -6.82
C TYR A 281 -14.21 -0.12 -5.37
N ARG A 282 -14.04 1.14 -5.00
CA ARG A 282 -14.15 1.71 -3.64
C ARG A 282 -13.83 3.20 -3.77
N ARG A 283 -14.87 4.02 -3.76
CA ARG A 283 -14.70 5.46 -3.61
C ARG A 283 -13.87 5.71 -2.35
N ASN A 284 -12.86 6.58 -2.44
CA ASN A 284 -12.15 7.06 -1.26
C ASN A 284 -13.13 7.79 -0.32
N ARG A 285 -12.65 8.30 0.82
CA ARG A 285 -13.50 9.06 1.76
C ARG A 285 -14.28 10.20 1.07
N HIS A 286 -13.74 10.74 -0.02
CA HIS A 286 -14.30 11.85 -0.80
C HIS A 286 -15.29 11.44 -1.89
N GLY A 287 -15.55 10.15 -2.09
CA GLY A 287 -16.46 9.71 -3.14
C GLY A 287 -15.82 9.55 -4.52
N LEU A 288 -14.51 9.74 -4.67
CA LEU A 288 -13.84 9.78 -5.97
C LEU A 288 -13.48 8.36 -6.46
N PRO A 289 -13.88 7.98 -7.69
CA PRO A 289 -13.38 6.76 -8.33
C PRO A 289 -11.88 6.84 -8.56
N PHE A 290 -11.19 5.74 -8.29
CA PHE A 290 -9.79 5.55 -8.64
C PHE A 290 -9.68 4.71 -9.90
N ALA A 291 -8.86 5.16 -10.84
CA ALA A 291 -8.50 4.43 -12.03
C ALA A 291 -7.00 4.22 -12.15
N SER A 292 -6.62 3.08 -12.73
CA SER A 292 -5.23 2.71 -12.98
C SER A 292 -5.02 2.35 -14.44
N PHE A 293 -3.86 2.74 -14.98
CA PHE A 293 -3.39 2.32 -16.30
C PHE A 293 -2.42 1.16 -16.12
N VAL A 294 -2.76 -0.02 -16.62
CA VAL A 294 -2.01 -1.26 -16.36
C VAL A 294 -1.68 -1.97 -17.67
N GLY A 295 -0.42 -2.33 -17.88
CA GLY A 295 0.00 -3.17 -18.99
C GLY A 295 0.63 -4.48 -18.53
N VAL A 296 1.44 -5.07 -19.40
CA VAL A 296 2.13 -6.34 -19.16
C VAL A 296 3.63 -6.19 -19.45
N ASN A 297 4.50 -6.45 -18.48
CA ASN A 297 5.95 -6.39 -18.69
C ASN A 297 6.46 -7.61 -19.49
N HIS A 298 7.78 -7.68 -19.75
CA HIS A 298 8.44 -8.75 -20.52
C HIS A 298 8.40 -10.14 -19.86
N HIS A 299 8.10 -10.21 -18.56
CA HIS A 299 7.81 -11.47 -17.87
C HIS A 299 6.39 -11.96 -18.08
N GLY A 300 5.55 -11.20 -18.80
CA GLY A 300 4.14 -11.49 -18.85
C GLY A 300 3.48 -11.24 -17.49
N LYS A 301 3.92 -10.27 -16.68
CA LYS A 301 3.33 -9.88 -15.39
C LYS A 301 2.71 -8.48 -15.48
N SER A 302 1.70 -8.20 -14.66
CA SER A 302 1.01 -6.90 -14.70
C SER A 302 1.94 -5.80 -14.21
N THR A 303 2.09 -4.73 -15.00
CA THR A 303 2.88 -3.55 -14.67
C THR A 303 2.00 -2.29 -14.68
N LEU A 304 2.30 -1.34 -13.82
CA LEU A 304 1.53 -0.12 -13.63
C LEU A 304 2.18 1.02 -14.42
N PHE A 305 1.38 1.76 -15.17
CA PHE A 305 1.86 2.89 -15.96
C PHE A 305 1.44 4.25 -15.40
N GLY A 306 0.55 4.30 -14.43
CA GLY A 306 0.07 5.56 -13.85
C GLY A 306 -1.36 5.45 -13.36
N CYS A 307 -1.86 6.53 -12.76
CA CYS A 307 -3.13 6.53 -12.05
C CYS A 307 -3.89 7.84 -12.16
N ALA A 308 -5.19 7.75 -11.88
CA ALA A 308 -6.08 8.88 -11.84
C ALA A 308 -7.13 8.76 -10.73
N LEU A 309 -7.49 9.89 -10.14
CA LEU A 309 -8.71 10.09 -9.37
C LEU A 309 -9.69 10.86 -10.25
N LEU A 310 -10.91 10.36 -10.38
CA LEU A 310 -11.94 11.00 -11.20
C LEU A 310 -12.94 11.74 -10.32
N GLY A 311 -13.45 12.87 -10.80
CA GLY A 311 -14.55 13.57 -10.15
C GLY A 311 -15.85 12.78 -10.19
N ASN A 312 -16.11 12.10 -11.30
CA ASN A 312 -17.26 11.22 -11.49
C ASN A 312 -16.99 10.20 -12.61
N GLU A 313 -17.92 9.26 -12.81
CA GLU A 313 -17.84 8.24 -13.88
C GLU A 313 -18.59 8.69 -15.15
N GLU A 314 -18.45 9.96 -15.53
CA GLU A 314 -19.07 10.54 -16.73
C GLU A 314 -18.06 10.78 -17.85
N ILE A 315 -18.57 10.98 -19.08
CA ILE A 315 -17.75 11.17 -20.28
C ILE A 315 -16.71 12.29 -20.10
N PRO A 316 -17.05 13.50 -19.59
CA PRO A 316 -16.06 14.59 -19.49
C PRO A 316 -14.88 14.26 -18.57
N SER A 317 -15.12 13.55 -17.47
CA SER A 317 -14.05 13.14 -16.53
C SER A 317 -13.09 12.17 -17.18
N PHE A 318 -13.61 11.17 -17.92
CA PHE A 318 -12.76 10.25 -18.68
C PHE A 318 -12.03 10.93 -19.84
N GLU A 319 -12.70 11.85 -20.55
CA GLU A 319 -12.06 12.63 -21.62
C GLU A 319 -10.89 13.44 -21.08
N TRP A 320 -11.05 14.09 -19.93
CA TRP A 320 -9.99 14.84 -19.28
C TRP A 320 -8.81 13.92 -18.91
N VAL A 321 -9.09 12.78 -18.26
CA VAL A 321 -8.06 11.80 -17.89
C VAL A 321 -7.29 11.29 -19.11
N PHE A 322 -7.97 10.86 -20.17
CA PHE A 322 -7.31 10.38 -21.39
C PHE A 322 -6.55 11.49 -22.13
N THR A 323 -7.03 12.73 -22.09
CA THR A 323 -6.33 13.87 -22.68
C THR A 323 -5.03 14.15 -21.93
N GLN A 324 -5.07 14.17 -20.59
CA GLN A 324 -3.86 14.34 -19.78
C GLN A 324 -2.92 13.14 -19.91
N TRP A 325 -3.45 11.93 -20.06
CA TRP A 325 -2.66 10.72 -20.31
C TRP A 325 -1.83 10.85 -21.60
N VAL A 326 -2.47 11.19 -22.73
CA VAL A 326 -1.77 11.39 -24.01
C VAL A 326 -0.77 12.53 -23.92
N ARG A 327 -1.11 13.62 -23.22
CA ARG A 327 -0.17 14.74 -22.97
C ARG A 327 1.06 14.31 -22.16
N CYS A 328 0.87 13.44 -21.17
CA CYS A 328 1.93 12.95 -20.29
C CYS A 328 2.88 11.97 -20.99
N ILE A 329 2.30 11.02 -21.71
CA ILE A 329 2.99 9.85 -22.27
C ILE A 329 3.42 10.08 -23.73
N GLY A 330 2.75 10.96 -24.45
CA GLY A 330 3.05 11.33 -25.83
C GLY A 330 2.42 10.40 -26.88
N THR A 331 2.17 9.14 -26.56
CA THR A 331 1.62 8.15 -27.50
C THR A 331 0.39 7.42 -26.96
N ALA A 332 -0.66 7.35 -27.78
CA ALA A 332 -1.85 6.56 -27.49
C ALA A 332 -1.54 5.06 -27.56
N PRO A 333 -2.20 4.22 -26.73
CA PRO A 333 -2.04 2.78 -26.81
C PRO A 333 -2.67 2.25 -28.11
N LYS A 334 -2.16 1.14 -28.65
CA LYS A 334 -2.76 0.51 -29.83
C LYS A 334 -4.09 -0.17 -29.47
N GLY A 335 -4.14 -0.80 -28.29
CA GLY A 335 -5.34 -1.42 -27.75
C GLY A 335 -5.61 -0.97 -26.31
N ILE A 336 -6.88 -0.73 -25.99
CA ILE A 336 -7.33 -0.44 -24.63
C ILE A 336 -8.43 -1.41 -24.20
N ILE A 337 -8.29 -1.96 -23.00
CA ILE A 337 -9.24 -2.86 -22.37
C ILE A 337 -9.88 -2.13 -21.19
N THR A 338 -11.20 -1.98 -21.19
CA THR A 338 -11.92 -1.35 -20.08
C THR A 338 -13.08 -2.22 -19.61
N ASP A 339 -13.72 -1.84 -18.51
CA ASP A 339 -15.02 -2.39 -18.16
C ASP A 339 -16.11 -2.01 -19.18
N GLN A 340 -17.30 -2.59 -19.02
CA GLN A 340 -18.47 -2.25 -19.84
C GLN A 340 -19.08 -0.93 -19.36
N CYS A 341 -18.44 0.19 -19.74
CA CYS A 341 -18.88 1.54 -19.42
C CYS A 341 -19.12 2.38 -20.69
N LYS A 342 -20.35 2.91 -20.84
CA LYS A 342 -20.71 3.80 -21.95
C LYS A 342 -19.92 5.10 -21.92
N ALA A 343 -19.62 5.62 -20.73
CA ALA A 343 -18.86 6.85 -20.57
C ALA A 343 -17.41 6.68 -21.04
N MET A 344 -16.72 5.62 -20.62
CA MET A 344 -15.38 5.28 -21.13
C MET A 344 -15.39 5.08 -22.65
N THR A 345 -16.39 4.36 -23.18
CA THR A 345 -16.53 4.15 -24.64
C THR A 345 -16.68 5.48 -25.39
N GLY A 346 -17.46 6.42 -24.84
CA GLY A 346 -17.62 7.76 -25.40
C GLY A 346 -16.31 8.55 -25.42
N ALA A 347 -15.62 8.57 -24.28
CA ALA A 347 -14.37 9.29 -24.11
C ALA A 347 -13.23 8.73 -24.98
N ILE A 348 -13.06 7.40 -25.03
CA ILE A 348 -12.05 6.73 -25.86
C ILE A 348 -12.27 7.07 -27.33
N ARG A 349 -13.51 6.97 -27.82
CA ARG A 349 -13.83 7.29 -29.22
C ARG A 349 -13.50 8.73 -29.61
N LYS A 350 -13.54 9.67 -28.65
CA LYS A 350 -13.25 11.08 -28.90
C LYS A 350 -11.76 11.40 -28.77
N VAL A 351 -11.10 10.89 -27.73
CA VAL A 351 -9.71 11.26 -27.37
C VAL A 351 -8.68 10.30 -27.95
N LEU A 352 -9.04 9.03 -28.13
CA LEU A 352 -8.19 7.94 -28.61
C LEU A 352 -8.84 7.24 -29.82
N PRO A 353 -9.13 7.97 -30.93
CA PRO A 353 -9.92 7.44 -32.05
C PRO A 353 -9.28 6.24 -32.75
N ASP A 354 -7.95 6.18 -32.79
CA ASP A 354 -7.19 5.10 -33.45
C ASP A 354 -6.92 3.91 -32.52
N THR A 355 -7.27 4.00 -31.23
CA THR A 355 -7.08 2.92 -30.26
C THR A 355 -8.22 1.91 -30.36
N VAL A 356 -7.87 0.63 -30.53
CA VAL A 356 -8.86 -0.45 -30.54
C VAL A 356 -9.42 -0.65 -29.13
N HIS A 357 -10.72 -0.43 -28.95
CA HIS A 357 -11.40 -0.55 -27.66
C HIS A 357 -12.04 -1.93 -27.47
N ARG A 358 -11.65 -2.61 -26.39
CA ARG A 358 -12.22 -3.89 -25.96
C ARG A 358 -12.80 -3.85 -24.56
N TRP A 359 -13.80 -4.70 -24.33
CA TRP A 359 -14.33 -4.91 -23.00
C TRP A 359 -13.61 -6.05 -22.29
N CYS A 360 -13.38 -5.83 -21.00
CA CYS A 360 -12.81 -6.76 -20.06
C CYS A 360 -13.74 -7.97 -19.89
N ILE A 361 -13.37 -9.09 -20.52
CA ILE A 361 -14.03 -10.38 -20.39
C ILE A 361 -14.21 -10.80 -18.91
N TRP A 362 -13.30 -10.43 -18.01
CA TRP A 362 -13.47 -10.73 -16.58
C TRP A 362 -14.70 -10.07 -15.97
N HIS A 363 -14.84 -8.77 -16.18
CA HIS A 363 -15.98 -8.03 -15.66
C HIS A 363 -17.29 -8.59 -16.22
N ILE A 364 -17.27 -9.04 -17.47
CA ILE A 364 -18.42 -9.72 -18.10
C ILE A 364 -18.70 -11.06 -17.41
N MET A 365 -17.69 -11.93 -17.27
CA MET A 365 -17.87 -13.26 -16.66
C MET A 365 -18.23 -13.19 -15.17
N LYS A 366 -17.72 -12.19 -14.44
CA LYS A 366 -18.10 -11.93 -13.04
C LYS A 366 -19.56 -11.47 -12.93
N LYS A 367 -20.03 -10.63 -13.87
CA LYS A 367 -21.44 -10.22 -13.96
C LYS A 367 -22.36 -11.41 -14.27
N THR A 368 -21.88 -12.45 -14.94
CA THR A 368 -22.67 -13.67 -15.23
C THR A 368 -23.26 -14.29 -13.96
N GLN A 369 -22.52 -14.35 -12.85
CA GLN A 369 -23.05 -14.87 -11.58
C GLN A 369 -24.23 -14.03 -11.08
N PHE A 370 -24.12 -12.71 -11.12
CA PHE A 370 -25.19 -11.81 -10.66
C PHE A 370 -26.38 -11.77 -11.60
N LYS A 371 -26.16 -11.96 -12.90
CA LYS A 371 -27.21 -11.87 -13.93
C LYS A 371 -27.92 -13.21 -14.18
N LEU A 372 -27.22 -14.32 -14.05
CA LEU A 372 -27.70 -15.66 -14.39
C LEU A 372 -27.68 -16.63 -13.19
N GLY A 373 -27.22 -16.22 -12.01
CA GLY A 373 -27.15 -17.08 -10.82
C GLY A 373 -28.51 -17.55 -10.29
N GLY A 374 -29.60 -16.86 -10.65
CA GLY A 374 -30.96 -17.26 -10.27
C GLY A 374 -31.54 -18.42 -11.08
N TYR A 375 -30.85 -18.91 -12.12
CA TYR A 375 -31.33 -20.03 -12.94
C TYR A 375 -31.02 -21.36 -12.26
N ALA A 376 -31.99 -22.29 -12.22
CA ALA A 376 -31.84 -23.59 -11.56
C ALA A 376 -30.65 -24.41 -12.08
N ARG A 377 -30.36 -24.33 -13.38
CA ARG A 377 -29.22 -25.00 -14.05
C ARG A 377 -27.99 -24.08 -14.20
N TYR A 378 -27.77 -23.12 -13.28
CA TYR A 378 -26.68 -22.15 -13.40
C TYR A 378 -25.29 -22.79 -13.53
N GLY A 379 -25.01 -23.90 -12.84
CA GLY A 379 -23.71 -24.57 -12.93
C GLY A 379 -23.39 -25.04 -14.35
N GLU A 380 -24.34 -25.71 -15.00
CA GLU A 380 -24.23 -26.15 -16.40
C GLU A 380 -24.18 -24.97 -17.36
N LEU A 381 -25.06 -23.98 -17.15
CA LEU A 381 -25.13 -22.76 -17.95
C LEU A 381 -23.79 -22.03 -17.94
N SER A 382 -23.23 -21.80 -16.76
CA SER A 382 -21.96 -21.11 -16.57
C SER A 382 -20.82 -21.89 -17.21
N ALA A 383 -20.76 -23.21 -17.03
CA ALA A 383 -19.76 -24.05 -17.67
C ALA A 383 -19.84 -23.97 -19.20
N MET A 384 -21.04 -24.02 -19.78
CA MET A 384 -21.26 -23.96 -21.22
C MET A 384 -20.93 -22.58 -21.79
N MET A 385 -21.35 -21.50 -21.13
CA MET A 385 -21.00 -20.13 -21.54
C MET A 385 -19.47 -19.92 -21.51
N ASN A 386 -18.79 -20.36 -20.45
CA ASN A 386 -17.33 -20.33 -20.38
C ASN A 386 -16.70 -21.10 -21.54
N HIS A 387 -17.22 -22.30 -21.84
CA HIS A 387 -16.70 -23.11 -22.92
C HIS A 387 -16.80 -22.41 -24.28
N ILE A 388 -17.98 -21.90 -24.62
CA ILE A 388 -18.23 -21.20 -25.89
C ILE A 388 -17.32 -19.97 -26.00
N VAL A 389 -17.27 -19.14 -24.95
CA VAL A 389 -16.50 -17.90 -25.00
C VAL A 389 -14.99 -18.13 -25.13
N TYR A 390 -14.43 -19.11 -24.41
CA TYR A 390 -12.97 -19.32 -24.36
C TYR A 390 -12.45 -20.30 -25.40
N ASN A 391 -13.27 -21.26 -25.83
CA ASN A 391 -12.81 -22.41 -26.61
C ASN A 391 -13.38 -22.49 -28.02
N SER A 392 -14.24 -21.56 -28.45
CA SER A 392 -14.71 -21.56 -29.85
C SER A 392 -13.53 -21.53 -30.84
N PRO A 393 -13.49 -22.48 -31.80
CA PRO A 393 -12.41 -22.60 -32.78
C PRO A 393 -12.46 -21.53 -33.86
N SER A 394 -13.66 -21.10 -34.25
CA SER A 394 -13.91 -20.08 -35.29
C SER A 394 -15.07 -19.16 -34.91
N SER A 395 -15.21 -18.05 -35.64
CA SER A 395 -16.36 -17.16 -35.51
C SER A 395 -17.67 -17.89 -35.79
N GLU A 396 -17.70 -18.75 -36.80
CA GLU A 396 -18.89 -19.49 -37.24
C GLU A 396 -19.32 -20.50 -36.17
N SER A 397 -18.37 -21.25 -35.60
CA SER A 397 -18.65 -22.15 -34.48
C SER A 397 -19.23 -21.39 -33.30
N PHE A 398 -18.66 -20.23 -32.95
CA PHE A 398 -19.20 -19.40 -31.88
C PHE A 398 -20.66 -19.00 -32.14
N GLU A 399 -21.01 -18.59 -33.37
CA GLU A 399 -22.39 -18.20 -33.69
C GLU A 399 -23.37 -19.36 -33.52
N VAL A 400 -22.99 -20.56 -33.97
CA VAL A 400 -23.80 -21.78 -33.85
C VAL A 400 -23.95 -22.19 -32.38
N ASP A 401 -22.83 -22.28 -31.66
CA ASP A 401 -22.81 -22.73 -30.27
C ASP A 401 -23.54 -21.73 -29.35
N TRP A 402 -23.38 -20.43 -29.60
CA TRP A 402 -24.08 -19.39 -28.87
C TRP A 402 -25.59 -19.44 -29.12
N ALA A 403 -26.03 -19.64 -30.37
CA ALA A 403 -27.45 -19.80 -30.67
C ALA A 403 -28.05 -21.03 -30.00
N ALA A 404 -27.33 -22.16 -30.01
CA ALA A 404 -27.72 -23.38 -29.29
C ALA A 404 -27.81 -23.14 -27.78
N PHE A 405 -26.83 -22.44 -27.19
CA PHE A 405 -26.82 -22.04 -25.78
C PHE A 405 -28.05 -21.21 -25.39
N ILE A 406 -28.40 -20.21 -26.19
CA ILE A 406 -29.58 -19.37 -25.92
C ILE A 406 -30.87 -20.19 -25.97
N LYS A 407 -30.98 -21.15 -26.91
CA LYS A 407 -32.14 -22.02 -27.05
C LYS A 407 -32.26 -23.04 -25.90
N GLU A 408 -31.17 -23.72 -25.56
CA GLU A 408 -31.16 -24.78 -24.54
C GLU A 408 -31.60 -24.28 -23.16
N PHE A 409 -31.16 -23.08 -22.79
CA PHE A 409 -31.45 -22.48 -21.48
C PHE A 409 -32.64 -21.51 -21.52
N ALA A 410 -33.39 -21.45 -22.62
CA ALA A 410 -34.52 -20.54 -22.83
C ALA A 410 -34.19 -19.06 -22.52
N LEU A 411 -33.00 -18.60 -22.94
CA LEU A 411 -32.45 -17.29 -22.61
C LEU A 411 -32.83 -16.18 -23.60
N GLY A 412 -33.69 -16.47 -24.58
CA GLY A 412 -34.01 -15.55 -25.69
C GLY A 412 -34.57 -14.19 -25.28
N GLN A 413 -35.20 -14.08 -24.10
CA GLN A 413 -35.73 -12.82 -23.57
C GLN A 413 -34.73 -12.05 -22.70
N ASN A 414 -33.53 -12.59 -22.47
CA ASN A 414 -32.54 -11.97 -21.61
C ASN A 414 -31.85 -10.79 -22.33
N ARG A 415 -32.29 -9.57 -22.01
CA ARG A 415 -31.77 -8.33 -22.61
C ARG A 415 -30.27 -8.14 -22.44
N TRP A 416 -29.69 -8.61 -21.32
CA TRP A 416 -28.26 -8.47 -21.06
C TRP A 416 -27.42 -9.37 -21.98
N LEU A 417 -27.85 -10.63 -22.19
CA LEU A 417 -27.20 -11.53 -23.14
C LEU A 417 -27.35 -11.05 -24.58
N ALA A 418 -28.51 -10.47 -24.94
CA ALA A 418 -28.72 -9.88 -26.26
C ALA A 418 -27.75 -8.70 -26.52
N ASP A 419 -27.57 -7.79 -25.55
CA ASP A 419 -26.61 -6.68 -25.65
C ASP A 419 -25.15 -7.17 -25.72
N LEU A 420 -24.79 -8.18 -24.91
CA LEU A 420 -23.47 -8.81 -24.98
C LEU A 420 -23.19 -9.44 -26.34
N TYR A 421 -24.18 -10.13 -26.90
CA TYR A 421 -24.06 -10.77 -28.22
C TYR A 421 -23.94 -9.73 -29.34
N ALA A 422 -24.71 -8.65 -29.29
CA ALA A 422 -24.61 -7.55 -30.24
C ALA A 422 -23.19 -6.93 -30.24
N ASN A 423 -22.53 -6.91 -29.07
CA ASN A 423 -21.18 -6.38 -28.89
C ASN A 423 -20.09 -7.46 -28.82
N ARG A 424 -20.35 -8.71 -29.27
CA ARG A 424 -19.43 -9.85 -29.13
C ARG A 424 -18.02 -9.60 -29.67
N ARG A 425 -17.90 -8.80 -30.73
CA ARG A 425 -16.61 -8.41 -31.33
C ARG A 425 -15.71 -7.57 -30.39
N LYS A 426 -16.26 -6.99 -29.32
CA LYS A 426 -15.49 -6.21 -28.33
C LYS A 426 -14.91 -7.05 -27.20
N TRP A 427 -15.39 -8.28 -26.97
CA TRP A 427 -15.05 -9.01 -25.73
C TRP A 427 -14.78 -10.50 -25.91
N VAL A 428 -15.36 -11.14 -26.93
CA VAL A 428 -15.17 -12.58 -27.19
C VAL A 428 -13.85 -12.81 -27.94
N PRO A 429 -12.90 -13.58 -27.35
CA PRO A 429 -11.56 -13.84 -27.89
C PRO A 429 -11.48 -14.06 -29.39
N ILE A 430 -12.34 -14.92 -29.94
CA ILE A 430 -12.23 -15.38 -31.34
C ILE A 430 -12.33 -14.25 -32.37
N PHE A 431 -13.01 -13.15 -32.07
CA PHE A 431 -13.24 -12.06 -33.02
C PHE A 431 -12.09 -11.05 -33.13
N PHE A 432 -11.05 -11.15 -32.31
CA PHE A 432 -9.91 -10.22 -32.32
C PHE A 432 -8.56 -10.93 -32.09
N LYS A 433 -8.48 -12.26 -32.27
CA LYS A 433 -7.21 -12.99 -32.12
C LYS A 433 -6.16 -12.55 -33.16
N SER A 434 -6.55 -11.91 -34.25
CA SER A 434 -5.66 -11.41 -35.30
C SER A 434 -4.80 -10.21 -34.88
N GLU A 435 -5.08 -9.60 -33.73
CA GLU A 435 -4.37 -8.43 -33.22
C GLU A 435 -3.58 -8.79 -31.95
N PHE A 436 -2.47 -8.09 -31.71
CA PHE A 436 -1.65 -8.30 -30.53
C PHE A 436 -2.30 -7.74 -29.26
N TRP A 437 -2.47 -8.61 -28.26
CA TRP A 437 -3.08 -8.28 -26.97
C TRP A 437 -2.20 -8.65 -25.78
N ALA A 438 -0.90 -8.93 -25.99
CA ALA A 438 0.07 -9.26 -24.95
C ALA A 438 -0.37 -10.39 -23.99
N GLY A 439 -1.23 -11.31 -24.47
CA GLY A 439 -1.83 -12.34 -23.62
C GLY A 439 -2.79 -11.81 -22.54
N MET A 440 -3.22 -10.54 -22.61
CA MET A 440 -4.20 -9.92 -21.73
C MET A 440 -5.60 -10.51 -21.96
N ARG A 441 -5.79 -11.70 -21.40
CA ARG A 441 -7.12 -12.26 -21.09
C ARG A 441 -7.52 -11.61 -19.79
N SER A 442 -8.33 -10.57 -19.86
CA SER A 442 -8.54 -9.63 -18.75
C SER A 442 -8.87 -10.25 -17.37
N THR A 443 -9.34 -11.50 -17.29
CA THR A 443 -9.60 -12.27 -16.06
C THR A 443 -8.43 -12.32 -15.10
N GLN A 444 -7.29 -12.86 -15.53
CA GLN A 444 -6.16 -13.07 -14.62
C GLN A 444 -5.53 -11.75 -14.16
N ARG A 445 -5.71 -10.67 -14.91
CA ARG A 445 -5.02 -9.39 -14.71
C ARG A 445 -5.83 -8.40 -13.89
N SER A 446 -7.13 -8.26 -14.15
CA SER A 446 -8.00 -7.46 -13.31
C SER A 446 -8.21 -8.12 -11.94
N GLU A 447 -8.26 -9.46 -11.85
CA GLU A 447 -8.22 -10.17 -10.56
C GLU A 447 -6.92 -9.90 -9.82
N SER A 448 -5.77 -10.05 -10.50
CA SER A 448 -4.48 -9.80 -9.87
C SER A 448 -4.37 -8.36 -9.38
N MET A 449 -4.76 -7.36 -10.17
CA MET A 449 -4.68 -5.96 -9.76
C MET A 449 -5.72 -5.61 -8.69
N HIS A 450 -6.96 -6.07 -8.80
CA HIS A 450 -7.98 -5.83 -7.77
C HIS A 450 -7.63 -6.53 -6.44
N ALA A 451 -7.14 -7.77 -6.48
CA ALA A 451 -6.66 -8.46 -5.29
C ALA A 451 -5.41 -7.77 -4.71
N PHE A 452 -4.51 -7.30 -5.59
CA PHE A 452 -3.32 -6.55 -5.19
C PHE A 452 -3.72 -5.25 -4.47
N TYR A 453 -4.56 -4.41 -5.08
CA TYR A 453 -5.05 -3.18 -4.45
C TYR A 453 -5.91 -3.43 -3.22
N GLY A 454 -6.62 -4.56 -3.13
CA GLY A 454 -7.49 -4.88 -1.99
C GLY A 454 -6.77 -4.96 -0.63
N GLY A 455 -5.45 -5.17 -0.64
CA GLY A 455 -4.59 -5.13 0.55
C GLY A 455 -4.04 -3.76 0.92
N TYR A 456 -4.12 -2.77 0.02
CA TYR A 456 -3.57 -1.42 0.22
C TYR A 456 -4.68 -0.37 0.27
N LEU A 457 -5.58 -0.34 -0.71
CA LEU A 457 -6.56 0.73 -0.88
C LEU A 457 -7.87 0.48 -0.09
N HIS A 458 -8.15 1.35 0.88
CA HIS A 458 -9.36 1.30 1.68
C HIS A 458 -10.32 2.46 1.38
N CYS A 459 -11.64 2.22 1.39
CA CYS A 459 -12.67 3.26 1.17
C CYS A 459 -12.71 4.37 2.23
N LYS A 460 -11.95 4.19 3.32
CA LYS A 460 -11.82 5.18 4.40
C LYS A 460 -10.53 5.99 4.31
N SER A 461 -9.63 5.65 3.38
CA SER A 461 -8.37 6.39 3.18
C SER A 461 -8.67 7.78 2.63
N GLY A 462 -7.97 8.78 3.18
CA GLY A 462 -7.89 10.14 2.60
C GLY A 462 -7.04 10.16 1.34
N LEU A 463 -6.96 11.31 0.67
CA LEU A 463 -6.18 11.49 -0.56
C LEU A 463 -4.69 11.28 -0.33
N VAL A 464 -4.14 11.82 0.75
CA VAL A 464 -2.71 11.69 1.05
C VAL A 464 -2.35 10.23 1.31
N GLN A 465 -3.12 9.58 2.18
CA GLN A 465 -2.93 8.16 2.48
C GLN A 465 -3.00 7.31 1.21
N PHE A 466 -3.93 7.63 0.31
CA PHE A 466 -4.10 6.95 -0.96
C PHE A 466 -2.83 7.02 -1.83
N VAL A 467 -2.25 8.21 -1.98
CA VAL A 467 -1.08 8.38 -2.84
C VAL A 467 0.16 7.69 -2.27
N HIS A 468 0.31 7.62 -0.95
CA HIS A 468 1.38 6.84 -0.32
C HIS A 468 1.17 5.32 -0.44
N GLU A 469 -0.07 4.84 -0.26
CA GLU A 469 -0.43 3.44 -0.52
C GLU A 469 -0.13 3.06 -1.98
N TYR A 470 -0.33 4.00 -2.92
CA TYR A 470 0.03 3.84 -4.32
C TYR A 470 1.56 3.71 -4.53
N ASP A 471 2.38 4.53 -3.86
CA ASP A 471 3.85 4.43 -3.95
C ASP A 471 4.36 3.09 -3.44
N ASN A 472 3.77 2.58 -2.34
CA ASN A 472 4.07 1.25 -1.82
C ASN A 472 3.70 0.15 -2.82
N VAL A 473 2.57 0.30 -3.52
CA VAL A 473 2.17 -0.60 -4.61
C VAL A 473 3.19 -0.58 -5.75
N LEU A 474 3.65 0.60 -6.16
CA LEU A 474 4.64 0.75 -7.23
C LEU A 474 5.98 0.10 -6.86
N GLY A 475 6.51 0.39 -5.66
CA GLY A 475 7.76 -0.19 -5.17
C GLY A 475 7.71 -1.71 -5.08
N ASN A 476 6.59 -2.29 -4.60
CA ASN A 476 6.41 -3.74 -4.56
C ASN A 476 6.36 -4.39 -5.96
N LYS A 477 5.85 -3.68 -6.97
CA LYS A 477 5.80 -4.17 -8.36
C LYS A 477 7.18 -4.12 -9.01
N GLU A 478 7.92 -3.05 -8.78
CA GLU A 478 9.33 -2.92 -9.18
C GLU A 478 10.19 -4.03 -8.57
N GLN A 479 10.08 -4.25 -7.25
CA GLN A 479 10.87 -5.25 -6.56
C GLN A 479 10.62 -6.67 -7.11
N LYS A 480 9.35 -7.01 -7.39
CA LYS A 480 9.00 -8.30 -7.99
C LYS A 480 9.53 -8.46 -9.42
N GLU A 481 9.54 -7.38 -10.21
CA GLU A 481 10.15 -7.39 -11.55
C GLU A 481 11.67 -7.64 -11.45
N LEU A 482 12.35 -6.98 -10.51
CA LEU A 482 13.79 -7.18 -10.26
C LEU A 482 14.11 -8.60 -9.78
N GLU A 483 13.26 -9.19 -8.93
CA GLU A 483 13.39 -10.58 -8.50
C GLU A 483 13.26 -11.56 -9.67
N ASP A 484 12.34 -11.29 -10.61
CA ASP A 484 12.19 -12.10 -11.82
C ASP A 484 13.37 -11.94 -12.77
N ASP A 485 13.87 -10.71 -12.96
CA ASP A 485 15.07 -10.44 -13.76
C ASP A 485 16.30 -11.13 -13.16
N ALA A 486 16.46 -11.09 -11.84
CA ALA A 486 17.53 -11.78 -11.13
C ALA A 486 17.40 -13.31 -11.20
N ALA A 487 16.17 -13.84 -11.23
CA ALA A 487 15.96 -15.28 -11.43
C ALA A 487 16.38 -15.70 -12.85
N ASP A 488 16.05 -14.89 -13.86
CA ASP A 488 16.44 -15.11 -15.25
C ASP A 488 17.96 -15.05 -15.47
N SER A 489 18.68 -14.22 -14.69
CA SER A 489 20.14 -14.15 -14.76
C SER A 489 20.84 -15.29 -14.00
N LYS A 490 20.21 -15.84 -12.95
CA LYS A 490 20.81 -16.88 -12.10
C LYS A 490 20.75 -18.28 -12.71
N GLY A 491 19.75 -18.57 -13.54
CA GLY A 491 19.58 -19.92 -14.06
C GLY A 491 18.63 -20.02 -15.24
N VAL A 492 18.70 -21.16 -15.93
CA VAL A 492 17.84 -21.48 -17.08
C VAL A 492 16.91 -22.62 -16.75
N ILE A 493 15.65 -22.50 -17.15
CA ILE A 493 14.69 -23.60 -17.04
C ILE A 493 15.05 -24.67 -18.05
N PRO A 494 15.24 -25.94 -17.67
CA PRO A 494 15.57 -27.01 -18.61
C PRO A 494 14.54 -27.15 -19.74
N CYS A 495 15.02 -27.46 -20.95
CA CYS A 495 14.16 -27.84 -22.06
C CYS A 495 13.49 -29.20 -21.76
N ILE A 496 12.25 -29.38 -22.22
CA ILE A 496 11.52 -30.64 -22.12
C ILE A 496 12.05 -31.64 -23.15
N GLY A 497 12.38 -31.17 -24.35
CA GLY A 497 12.94 -31.98 -25.42
C GLY A 497 14.32 -31.51 -25.87
N SER A 498 14.91 -32.28 -26.78
CA SER A 498 16.23 -31.98 -27.37
C SER A 498 16.15 -31.09 -28.62
N THR A 499 15.04 -30.37 -28.82
CA THR A 499 14.81 -29.60 -30.06
C THR A 499 15.57 -28.27 -30.08
N GLY A 500 16.12 -27.90 -31.23
CA GLY A 500 16.79 -26.61 -31.43
C GLY A 500 15.86 -25.41 -31.20
N ILE A 501 14.58 -25.55 -31.58
CA ILE A 501 13.53 -24.54 -31.37
C ILE A 501 13.39 -24.18 -29.90
N GLU A 502 13.22 -25.19 -29.03
CA GLU A 502 13.01 -24.96 -27.60
C GLU A 502 14.25 -24.29 -26.97
N ARG A 503 15.45 -24.73 -27.34
CA ARG A 503 16.71 -24.15 -26.86
C ARG A 503 16.87 -22.69 -27.29
N GLN A 504 16.48 -22.34 -28.52
CA GLN A 504 16.56 -20.94 -28.98
C GLN A 504 15.64 -20.04 -28.15
N PHE A 505 14.39 -20.45 -27.88
CA PHE A 505 13.51 -19.67 -27.02
C PHE A 505 13.95 -19.61 -25.55
N GLN A 506 14.59 -20.66 -25.02
CA GLN A 506 15.16 -20.67 -23.66
C GLN A 506 16.24 -19.58 -23.49
N GLN A 507 17.03 -19.35 -24.55
CA GLN A 507 18.09 -18.33 -24.57
C GLN A 507 17.52 -16.92 -24.77
N GLU A 508 16.46 -16.79 -25.56
CA GLU A 508 15.91 -15.49 -25.92
C GLU A 508 14.86 -14.95 -24.95
N TYR A 509 13.94 -15.77 -24.48
CA TYR A 509 12.80 -15.35 -23.68
C TYR A 509 13.08 -15.36 -22.18
N THR A 510 12.32 -14.52 -21.45
CA THR A 510 12.25 -14.59 -19.99
C THR A 510 11.77 -15.96 -19.54
N SER A 511 12.18 -16.41 -18.36
CA SER A 511 11.82 -17.74 -17.87
C SER A 511 10.32 -17.98 -17.82
N ASN A 512 9.56 -16.95 -17.42
CA ASN A 512 8.10 -17.07 -17.35
C ASN A 512 7.45 -17.18 -18.74
N MET A 513 7.94 -16.43 -19.73
CA MET A 513 7.44 -16.53 -21.10
C MET A 513 7.88 -17.83 -21.78
N PHE A 514 9.09 -18.31 -21.49
CA PHE A 514 9.55 -19.62 -21.95
C PHE A 514 8.68 -20.76 -21.39
N ARG A 515 8.26 -20.72 -20.11
CA ARG A 515 7.29 -21.70 -19.56
C ARG A 515 5.97 -21.71 -20.34
N ASN A 516 5.48 -20.55 -20.75
CA ASN A 516 4.26 -20.47 -21.56
C ASN A 516 4.43 -21.16 -22.92
N LEU A 517 5.60 -21.02 -23.55
CA LEU A 517 5.94 -21.76 -24.76
C LEU A 517 6.03 -23.27 -24.49
N GLN A 518 6.66 -23.68 -23.39
CA GLN A 518 6.78 -25.09 -23.01
C GLN A 518 5.42 -25.78 -22.85
N LEU A 519 4.39 -25.07 -22.38
CA LEU A 519 3.02 -25.59 -22.37
C LEU A 519 2.51 -25.91 -23.78
N GLU A 520 2.88 -25.13 -24.80
CA GLU A 520 2.51 -25.39 -26.19
C GLU A 520 3.36 -26.49 -26.82
N VAL A 521 4.63 -26.61 -26.43
CA VAL A 521 5.49 -27.74 -26.81
C VAL A 521 4.90 -29.06 -26.29
N ARG A 522 4.37 -29.10 -25.06
CA ARG A 522 3.67 -30.28 -24.52
C ARG A 522 2.41 -30.60 -25.32
N LYS A 523 1.54 -29.61 -25.53
CA LYS A 523 0.29 -29.77 -26.32
C LYS A 523 0.52 -30.18 -27.76
N LYS A 524 1.75 -30.09 -28.28
CA LYS A 524 2.12 -30.64 -29.58
C LYS A 524 1.76 -32.13 -29.68
N THR A 525 1.82 -32.89 -28.60
CA THR A 525 1.46 -34.33 -28.60
C THR A 525 -0.02 -34.57 -28.87
N ASP A 526 -0.85 -33.57 -28.61
CA ASP A 526 -2.30 -33.63 -28.84
C ASP A 526 -2.67 -33.22 -30.28
N CYS A 527 -1.68 -32.91 -31.12
CA CYS A 527 -1.87 -32.43 -32.49
C CYS A 527 -1.48 -33.50 -33.52
N VAL A 528 -2.36 -33.77 -34.48
CA VAL A 528 -2.11 -34.72 -35.58
C VAL A 528 -2.28 -34.02 -36.93
N VAL A 529 -1.27 -34.13 -37.80
CA VAL A 529 -1.36 -33.62 -39.18
C VAL A 529 -2.29 -34.51 -39.99
N ARG A 530 -3.37 -33.95 -40.50
CA ARG A 530 -4.43 -34.68 -41.22
C ARG A 530 -4.21 -34.69 -42.73
N SER A 531 -3.92 -33.53 -43.31
CA SER A 531 -3.72 -33.39 -44.76
C SER A 531 -2.86 -32.18 -45.08
N THR A 532 -2.18 -32.24 -46.22
CA THR A 532 -1.38 -31.16 -46.78
C THR A 532 -1.84 -30.89 -48.22
N GLU A 533 -2.04 -29.62 -48.54
CA GLU A 533 -2.48 -29.16 -49.86
C GLU A 533 -1.52 -28.05 -50.33
N GLN A 534 -0.87 -28.24 -51.47
CA GLN A 534 -0.02 -27.19 -52.07
C GLN A 534 -0.90 -26.08 -52.66
N LYS A 535 -0.68 -24.84 -52.23
CA LYS A 535 -1.34 -23.63 -52.76
C LYS A 535 -0.27 -22.63 -53.22
N GLY A 536 0.11 -22.71 -54.49
CA GLY A 536 1.20 -21.92 -55.05
C GLY A 536 2.50 -22.21 -54.31
N ASP A 537 3.14 -21.17 -53.78
CA ASP A 537 4.40 -21.28 -53.03
C ASP A 537 4.21 -21.68 -51.55
N THR A 538 2.97 -21.77 -51.08
CA THR A 538 2.63 -22.12 -49.69
C THR A 538 1.95 -23.47 -49.58
N ILE A 539 2.11 -24.13 -48.44
CA ILE A 539 1.44 -25.38 -48.10
C ILE A 539 0.34 -25.08 -47.08
N SER A 540 -0.90 -25.39 -47.44
CA SER A 540 -2.05 -25.35 -46.56
C SER A 540 -2.18 -26.69 -45.85
N ILE A 541 -2.06 -26.71 -44.52
CA ILE A 541 -1.98 -27.92 -43.71
C ILE A 541 -3.14 -27.92 -42.72
N LYS A 542 -3.85 -29.04 -42.62
CA LYS A 542 -4.91 -29.25 -41.63
C LYS A 542 -4.35 -30.07 -40.46
N VAL A 543 -4.47 -29.55 -39.24
CA VAL A 543 -4.00 -30.20 -38.01
C VAL A 543 -5.18 -30.36 -37.05
N ASP A 544 -5.43 -31.59 -36.60
CA ASP A 544 -6.46 -31.88 -35.61
C ASP A 544 -5.83 -31.82 -34.21
N GLU A 545 -6.34 -30.94 -33.34
CA GLU A 545 -6.00 -30.87 -31.91
C GLU A 545 -7.04 -31.63 -31.09
N GLN A 546 -6.61 -32.67 -30.36
CA GLN A 546 -7.45 -33.42 -29.44
C GLN A 546 -7.63 -32.65 -28.13
N LYS A 547 -8.87 -32.50 -27.69
CA LYS A 547 -9.22 -31.95 -26.38
C LYS A 547 -10.17 -32.90 -25.66
N VAL A 548 -10.01 -33.04 -24.35
CA VAL A 548 -10.95 -33.82 -23.54
C VAL A 548 -11.99 -32.89 -22.94
N PHE A 549 -13.26 -33.12 -23.25
CA PHE A 549 -14.39 -32.34 -22.73
C PHE A 549 -15.44 -33.27 -22.14
N TRP A 550 -15.80 -33.06 -20.86
CA TRP A 550 -16.66 -33.98 -20.08
C TRP A 550 -16.27 -35.46 -20.20
N GLY A 551 -14.96 -35.74 -20.21
CA GLY A 551 -14.41 -37.09 -20.36
C GLY A 551 -14.46 -37.65 -21.79
N LYS A 552 -14.93 -36.89 -22.78
CA LYS A 552 -14.98 -37.31 -24.20
C LYS A 552 -13.91 -36.57 -25.02
N PRO A 553 -13.20 -37.28 -25.92
CA PRO A 553 -12.29 -36.61 -26.85
C PRO A 553 -13.07 -35.87 -27.93
N VAL A 554 -12.73 -34.60 -28.14
CA VAL A 554 -13.24 -33.70 -29.17
C VAL A 554 -12.05 -33.22 -29.99
N TYR A 555 -12.15 -33.32 -31.31
CA TYR A 555 -11.09 -32.90 -32.22
C TYR A 555 -11.47 -31.57 -32.86
N HIS A 556 -10.54 -30.61 -32.80
CA HIS A 556 -10.68 -29.33 -33.47
C HIS A 556 -9.65 -29.23 -34.58
N THR A 557 -10.11 -29.08 -35.82
CA THR A 557 -9.22 -28.90 -36.97
C THR A 557 -8.79 -27.44 -37.07
N PHE A 558 -7.49 -27.23 -37.24
CA PHE A 558 -6.88 -25.93 -37.50
C PHE A 558 -6.16 -25.93 -38.85
N ILE A 559 -6.32 -24.84 -39.60
CA ILE A 559 -5.61 -24.59 -40.86
C ILE A 559 -4.36 -23.76 -40.60
N ILE A 560 -3.23 -24.22 -41.15
CA ILE A 560 -1.95 -23.55 -41.11
C ILE A 560 -1.44 -23.33 -42.53
N GLN A 561 -1.01 -22.11 -42.82
CA GLN A 561 -0.26 -21.76 -44.03
C GLN A 561 1.23 -21.81 -43.70
N PHE A 562 1.98 -22.67 -44.40
CA PHE A 562 3.41 -22.82 -44.24
C PHE A 562 4.13 -22.48 -45.55
N ASP A 563 5.11 -21.59 -45.49
CA ASP A 563 6.03 -21.30 -46.59
C ASP A 563 7.32 -22.09 -46.38
N PRO A 564 7.63 -23.11 -47.21
CA PRO A 564 8.84 -23.92 -47.07
C PRO A 564 10.14 -23.14 -47.30
N LEU A 565 10.12 -22.06 -48.10
CA LEU A 565 11.30 -21.27 -48.44
C LEU A 565 11.68 -20.35 -47.27
N SER A 566 10.71 -19.56 -46.78
CA SER A 566 10.95 -18.64 -45.67
C SER A 566 10.83 -19.31 -44.29
N ARG A 567 10.32 -20.55 -44.24
CA ARG A 567 9.98 -21.31 -43.02
C ARG A 567 8.98 -20.58 -42.12
N LYS A 568 8.18 -19.68 -42.70
CA LYS A 568 7.14 -18.95 -41.97
C LYS A 568 5.85 -19.78 -41.94
N SER A 569 5.26 -19.87 -40.76
CA SER A 569 3.97 -20.49 -40.52
C SER A 569 2.96 -19.49 -39.96
N ARG A 570 1.74 -19.52 -40.48
CA ARG A 570 0.60 -18.79 -39.94
C ARG A 570 -0.53 -19.76 -39.62
N CYS A 571 -0.98 -19.77 -38.38
CA CYS A 571 -2.08 -20.64 -37.94
C CYS A 571 -3.35 -19.83 -37.73
N GLU A 572 -4.50 -20.34 -38.16
CA GLU A 572 -5.79 -19.67 -37.97
C GLU A 572 -6.20 -19.50 -36.51
N CYS A 573 -5.58 -20.24 -35.57
CA CYS A 573 -5.78 -20.01 -34.15
C CYS A 573 -5.29 -18.61 -33.69
N ASN A 574 -4.45 -17.95 -34.50
CA ASN A 574 -3.87 -16.62 -34.30
C ASN A 574 -3.22 -16.41 -32.91
N LYS A 575 -2.65 -17.46 -32.33
CA LYS A 575 -2.04 -17.38 -31.00
C LYS A 575 -0.76 -16.54 -31.00
N PHE A 576 0.05 -16.67 -32.05
CA PHE A 576 1.26 -15.89 -32.18
C PHE A 576 0.92 -14.41 -32.40
N GLU A 577 -0.07 -14.11 -33.23
CA GLU A 577 -0.55 -12.77 -33.50
C GLU A 577 -1.10 -12.11 -32.23
N SER A 578 -1.87 -12.85 -31.41
CA SER A 578 -2.48 -12.30 -30.18
C SER A 578 -1.60 -12.26 -28.95
N VAL A 579 -0.68 -13.21 -28.79
CA VAL A 579 0.13 -13.37 -27.57
C VAL A 579 1.61 -13.21 -27.84
N GLY A 580 2.07 -13.45 -29.06
CA GLY A 580 3.49 -13.48 -29.41
C GLY A 580 4.19 -14.79 -29.06
N ILE A 581 3.42 -15.87 -28.84
CA ILE A 581 3.91 -17.21 -28.52
C ILE A 581 3.37 -18.18 -29.57
N LEU A 582 4.25 -19.03 -30.12
CA LEU A 582 3.88 -20.06 -31.10
C LEU A 582 2.88 -21.05 -30.49
N CYS A 583 1.85 -21.41 -31.25
CA CYS A 583 0.91 -22.45 -30.84
C CYS A 583 1.45 -23.86 -31.07
N CYS A 584 0.86 -24.82 -30.36
CA CYS A 584 1.11 -26.25 -30.57
C CYS A 584 0.94 -26.69 -32.03
N HIS A 585 0.00 -26.10 -32.79
CA HIS A 585 -0.23 -26.45 -34.21
C HIS A 585 0.96 -26.09 -35.10
N ILE A 586 1.55 -24.90 -34.93
CA ILE A 586 2.76 -24.50 -35.66
C ILE A 586 3.93 -25.38 -35.25
N LEU A 587 4.09 -25.64 -33.95
CA LEU A 587 5.16 -26.50 -33.43
C LEU A 587 5.04 -27.95 -33.95
N ALA A 588 3.82 -28.46 -34.12
CA ALA A 588 3.56 -29.78 -34.69
C ALA A 588 4.00 -29.85 -36.16
N ILE A 589 3.67 -28.83 -36.95
CA ILE A 589 4.08 -28.72 -38.35
C ILE A 589 5.59 -28.56 -38.48
N TRP A 590 6.21 -27.72 -37.66
CA TRP A 590 7.66 -27.57 -37.65
C TRP A 590 8.38 -28.86 -37.28
N SER A 591 7.81 -29.65 -36.37
CA SER A 591 8.30 -31.00 -36.07
C SER A 591 8.15 -31.95 -37.26
N TYR A 592 7.06 -31.85 -38.02
CA TYR A 592 6.79 -32.67 -39.21
C TYR A 592 7.76 -32.35 -40.36
N TYR A 593 7.99 -31.06 -40.64
CA TYR A 593 8.92 -30.59 -41.68
C TYR A 593 10.38 -30.46 -41.23
N ARG A 594 10.70 -30.91 -40.01
CA ARG A 594 12.07 -30.86 -39.43
C ARG A 594 12.68 -29.46 -39.47
N VAL A 595 11.92 -28.46 -39.03
CA VAL A 595 12.42 -27.10 -38.84
C VAL A 595 13.24 -27.06 -37.55
N ASP A 596 14.55 -26.84 -37.67
CA ASP A 596 15.47 -26.83 -36.52
C ASP A 596 15.80 -25.44 -35.99
N THR A 597 15.47 -24.38 -36.74
CA THR A 597 15.81 -23.00 -36.40
C THR A 597 14.58 -22.10 -36.51
N VAL A 598 14.37 -21.26 -35.50
CA VAL A 598 13.28 -20.30 -35.44
C VAL A 598 13.68 -19.03 -36.18
N SER A 599 12.85 -18.58 -37.12
CA SER A 599 13.01 -17.27 -37.76
C SER A 599 12.88 -16.15 -36.73
N SER A 600 13.69 -15.09 -36.86
CA SER A 600 13.69 -13.94 -35.95
C SER A 600 12.32 -13.25 -35.84
N CYS A 601 11.46 -13.37 -36.86
CA CYS A 601 10.10 -12.82 -36.79
C CYS A 601 9.22 -13.45 -35.71
N TYR A 602 9.57 -14.63 -35.20
CA TYR A 602 8.87 -15.31 -34.10
C TYR A 602 9.49 -15.08 -32.72
N VAL A 603 10.67 -14.44 -32.66
CA VAL A 603 11.34 -14.08 -31.42
C VAL A 603 11.04 -12.60 -31.13
N LEU A 604 10.04 -12.35 -30.29
CA LEU A 604 9.61 -10.99 -30.02
C LEU A 604 10.52 -10.30 -28.98
N PRO A 605 11.05 -9.10 -29.27
CA PRO A 605 11.76 -8.29 -28.28
C PRO A 605 10.94 -8.01 -27.01
N ARG A 606 9.61 -8.00 -27.13
CA ARG A 606 8.67 -7.83 -26.01
C ARG A 606 8.89 -8.87 -24.91
N TRP A 607 9.15 -10.13 -25.26
CA TRP A 607 9.31 -11.23 -24.30
C TRP A 607 10.76 -11.56 -24.01
N SER A 608 11.70 -10.86 -24.65
CA SER A 608 13.11 -11.17 -24.55
C SER A 608 13.73 -10.66 -23.25
N LYS A 609 14.58 -11.49 -22.63
CA LYS A 609 15.41 -11.07 -21.49
C LYS A 609 16.68 -10.33 -21.91
N ASN A 610 17.02 -10.38 -23.20
CA ASN A 610 18.25 -9.81 -23.76
C ASN A 610 18.10 -8.34 -24.17
N VAL A 611 16.93 -7.74 -23.94
CA VAL A 611 16.66 -6.34 -24.25
C VAL A 611 16.93 -5.49 -23.02
N ILE A 612 17.88 -4.57 -23.13
CA ILE A 612 18.13 -3.54 -22.12
C ILE A 612 17.02 -2.49 -22.20
N ARG A 613 16.39 -2.19 -21.06
CA ARG A 613 15.21 -1.31 -20.99
C ARG A 613 15.49 -0.13 -20.09
N LYS A 614 15.20 1.09 -20.54
CA LYS A 614 15.52 2.32 -19.80
C LYS A 614 14.92 2.35 -18.39
N HIS A 615 13.72 1.80 -18.22
CA HIS A 615 13.02 1.87 -16.94
C HIS A 615 13.71 1.08 -15.82
N THR A 616 14.57 0.12 -16.13
CA THR A 616 15.33 -0.63 -15.11
C THR A 616 16.40 0.22 -14.43
N TYR A 617 16.81 1.33 -15.06
CA TYR A 617 17.77 2.29 -14.49
C TYR A 617 17.09 3.44 -13.74
N ILE A 618 15.77 3.54 -13.83
CA ILE A 618 14.98 4.58 -13.17
C ILE A 618 14.37 3.98 -11.91
N LYS A 619 14.88 4.39 -10.75
CA LYS A 619 14.25 4.05 -9.48
C LYS A 619 12.92 4.79 -9.37
N SER A 620 11.91 4.10 -8.86
CA SER A 620 10.66 4.77 -8.47
C SER A 620 10.97 5.84 -7.44
N SER A 621 10.35 7.00 -7.58
CA SER A 621 10.51 8.05 -6.58
C SER A 621 9.61 7.72 -5.38
N HIS A 622 10.09 7.96 -4.17
CA HIS A 622 9.32 7.76 -2.94
C HIS A 622 9.40 9.04 -2.09
N ASP A 623 8.29 9.44 -1.49
CA ASP A 623 8.25 10.62 -0.62
C ASP A 623 8.87 10.32 0.76
N VAL A 624 10.20 10.42 0.84
CA VAL A 624 10.97 10.26 2.10
C VAL A 624 10.78 11.46 3.06
N ALA A 625 10.15 12.54 2.60
CA ALA A 625 10.04 13.81 3.34
C ALA A 625 8.83 13.90 4.29
N ARG A 626 7.97 12.87 4.38
CA ARG A 626 6.89 12.82 5.40
C ARG A 626 7.41 12.86 6.83
N SER A 627 8.60 12.34 7.08
CA SER A 627 9.18 12.37 8.42
C SER A 627 9.64 13.79 8.73
N ASN A 628 9.16 14.31 9.85
CA ASN A 628 9.76 15.47 10.50
C ASN A 628 11.29 15.31 10.49
N GLU A 629 12.04 16.39 10.28
CA GLU A 629 13.52 16.36 10.28
C GLU A 629 14.07 15.64 11.52
N SER A 630 13.38 15.77 12.66
CA SER A 630 13.68 15.02 13.89
C SER A 630 13.41 13.51 13.81
N HIS A 631 12.41 13.06 13.07
CA HIS A 631 12.15 11.63 12.80
C HIS A 631 13.23 11.05 11.89
N ASN A 632 13.61 11.76 10.81
CA ASN A 632 14.68 11.32 9.91
C ASN A 632 16.02 11.21 10.65
N LEU A 633 16.37 12.23 11.44
CA LEU A 633 17.57 12.22 12.27
C LEU A 633 17.55 11.06 13.27
N PHE A 634 16.42 10.82 13.94
CA PHE A 634 16.27 9.70 14.88
C PHE A 634 16.44 8.35 14.18
N ARG A 635 15.76 8.11 13.04
CA ARG A 635 15.88 6.84 12.29
C ARG A 635 17.32 6.59 11.82
N ASN A 636 18.00 7.62 11.31
CA ASN A 636 19.37 7.50 10.86
C ASN A 636 20.31 7.09 12.01
N LEU A 637 20.20 7.76 13.16
CA LEU A 637 20.97 7.41 14.35
C LEU A 637 20.66 6.01 14.87
N CYS A 638 19.39 5.59 14.84
CA CYS A 638 19.02 4.22 15.19
C CYS A 638 19.63 3.20 14.22
N SER A 639 19.63 3.48 12.91
CA SER A 639 20.26 2.60 11.91
C SER A 639 21.76 2.46 12.14
N GLU A 640 22.45 3.57 12.43
CA GLU A 640 23.88 3.55 12.77
C GLU A 640 24.13 2.69 14.02
N PHE A 641 23.31 2.87 15.06
CA PHE A 641 23.39 2.05 16.26
C PHE A 641 23.15 0.56 15.95
N TYR A 642 22.12 0.22 15.18
CA TYR A 642 21.83 -1.18 14.83
C TYR A 642 22.94 -1.82 14.00
N ASN A 643 23.59 -1.07 13.11
CA ASN A 643 24.73 -1.56 12.35
C ASN A 643 25.89 -1.93 13.28
N VAL A 644 26.24 -1.04 14.21
CA VAL A 644 27.28 -1.30 15.21
C VAL A 644 26.89 -2.48 16.10
N ALA A 645 25.65 -2.53 16.59
CA ALA A 645 25.18 -3.62 17.43
C ALA A 645 25.21 -4.97 16.69
N LYS A 646 24.80 -5.01 15.42
CA LYS A 646 24.80 -6.21 14.59
C LYS A 646 26.21 -6.71 14.29
N GLU A 647 27.16 -5.80 14.07
CA GLU A 647 28.53 -6.15 13.68
C GLU A 647 29.38 -6.59 14.89
N PHE A 648 29.13 -6.01 16.07
CA PHE A 648 30.06 -6.13 17.21
C PHE A 648 29.45 -6.64 18.52
N VAL A 649 28.13 -6.81 18.66
CA VAL A 649 27.56 -7.30 19.94
C VAL A 649 27.32 -8.81 19.84
N ALA A 650 28.34 -9.59 20.20
CA ALA A 650 28.25 -11.05 20.31
C ALA A 650 28.36 -11.55 21.77
N CYS A 651 28.95 -10.76 22.67
CA CYS A 651 29.08 -11.11 24.10
C CYS A 651 28.76 -9.94 25.07
N GLU A 652 28.66 -10.25 26.37
CA GLU A 652 28.35 -9.27 27.43
C GLU A 652 29.43 -8.18 27.61
N GLU A 653 30.69 -8.50 27.31
CA GLU A 653 31.82 -7.57 27.42
C GLU A 653 31.73 -6.47 26.35
N GLU A 654 31.48 -6.85 25.09
CA GLU A 654 31.24 -5.91 23.99
C GLU A 654 29.97 -5.07 24.25
N ALA A 655 28.91 -5.71 24.76
CA ALA A 655 27.70 -5.01 25.16
C ALA A 655 27.97 -4.00 26.30
N ALA A 656 28.85 -4.32 27.25
CA ALA A 656 29.24 -3.41 28.32
C ALA A 656 30.01 -2.19 27.80
N ILE A 657 30.91 -2.37 26.83
CA ILE A 657 31.62 -1.28 26.16
C ILE A 657 30.62 -0.34 25.48
N LEU A 658 29.70 -0.89 24.68
CA LEU A 658 28.69 -0.10 23.99
C LEU A 658 27.76 0.63 24.98
N ARG A 659 27.35 -0.02 26.07
CA ARG A 659 26.56 0.60 27.15
C ARG A 659 27.29 1.77 27.81
N ALA A 660 28.59 1.64 28.08
CA ALA A 660 29.39 2.71 28.66
C ALA A 660 29.45 3.94 27.74
N VAL A 661 29.66 3.73 26.43
CA VAL A 661 29.66 4.82 25.44
C VAL A 661 28.31 5.51 25.35
N LEU A 662 27.20 4.75 25.36
CA LEU A 662 25.85 5.32 25.35
C LEU A 662 25.54 6.13 26.61
N LEU A 663 26.00 5.69 27.78
CA LEU A 663 25.84 6.42 29.04
C LEU A 663 26.63 7.73 29.04
N ASP A 664 27.88 7.71 28.56
CA ASP A 664 28.70 8.92 28.39
C ASP A 664 28.05 9.90 27.40
N ALA A 665 27.60 9.41 26.25
CA ALA A 665 26.88 10.22 25.27
C ALA A 665 25.61 10.84 25.86
N LYS A 666 24.84 10.09 26.66
CA LYS A 666 23.67 10.59 27.37
C LYS A 666 24.03 11.70 28.35
N SER A 667 25.12 11.57 29.10
CA SER A 667 25.60 12.61 30.02
C SER A 667 25.93 13.90 29.27
N LYS A 668 26.79 13.81 28.24
CA LYS A 668 27.20 14.95 27.40
C LYS A 668 26.02 15.67 26.76
N LEU A 669 25.02 14.93 26.27
CA LEU A 669 23.81 15.51 25.69
C LEU A 669 22.91 16.20 26.73
N THR A 670 22.89 15.68 27.95
CA THR A 670 22.16 16.28 29.08
C THR A 670 22.80 17.61 29.49
N ASP A 671 24.13 17.64 29.59
CA ASP A 671 24.89 18.86 29.88
C ASP A 671 24.73 19.92 28.78
N HIS A 672 24.77 19.49 27.52
CA HIS A 672 24.52 20.40 26.40
C HIS A 672 23.09 20.97 26.41
N ARG A 673 22.08 20.19 26.82
CA ARG A 673 20.71 20.69 26.99
C ARG A 673 20.60 21.71 28.12
N THR A 674 21.23 21.48 29.27
CA THR A 674 21.20 22.44 30.39
C THR A 674 21.90 23.77 30.01
N LEU A 675 22.96 23.72 29.20
CA LEU A 675 23.63 24.90 28.65
C LEU A 675 22.79 25.68 27.62
N LYS A 676 22.03 24.99 26.76
CA LYS A 676 21.09 25.63 25.81
C LYS A 676 19.91 26.34 26.49
N VAL A 677 19.48 25.87 27.66
CA VAL A 677 18.40 26.51 28.43
C VAL A 677 18.89 27.80 29.08
N LYS A 678 20.15 27.86 29.55
CA LYS A 678 20.76 29.07 30.12
C LYS A 678 21.01 30.20 29.10
N THR A 679 21.12 29.88 27.81
CA THR A 679 21.43 30.85 26.74
C THR A 679 20.20 31.44 26.04
N LYS A 680 18.97 31.00 26.36
CA LYS A 680 17.72 31.55 25.78
C LYS A 680 17.19 32.83 26.45
N GLY A 681 18.00 33.50 27.25
CA GLY A 681 17.77 34.89 27.66
C GLY A 681 18.15 35.87 26.56
N ARG A 682 17.17 36.24 25.71
CA ARG A 682 17.15 37.35 24.73
C ARG A 682 17.70 37.04 23.31
N PRO A 683 16.82 37.07 22.29
CA PRO A 683 16.92 38.15 21.28
C PRO A 683 15.59 38.86 20.99
N LYS A 684 15.69 40.15 20.63
CA LYS A 684 14.61 40.99 20.11
C LYS A 684 14.08 40.39 18.78
N GLY A 685 12.76 40.30 18.66
CA GLY A 685 12.10 39.74 17.48
C GLY A 685 12.33 40.54 16.20
N LYS A 686 12.63 39.81 15.11
CA LYS A 686 12.31 40.23 13.74
C LYS A 686 11.19 39.31 13.23
N ARG A 687 10.05 39.91 12.87
CA ARG A 687 8.88 39.24 12.30
C ARG A 687 9.22 38.72 10.89
N LEU A 688 9.51 37.43 10.77
CA LEU A 688 9.69 36.74 9.47
C LEU A 688 8.36 36.32 8.80
N GLY A 689 7.23 36.34 9.53
CA GLY A 689 5.92 35.96 8.96
C GLY A 689 5.34 36.96 7.95
N ALA A 690 5.66 38.26 8.08
CA ALA A 690 5.08 39.29 7.22
C ALA A 690 5.79 39.43 5.85
N GLU A 691 7.01 38.92 5.71
CA GLU A 691 7.76 38.93 4.45
C GLU A 691 7.36 37.76 3.54
N LEU A 692 7.02 36.60 4.12
CA LEU A 692 6.55 35.44 3.36
C LEU A 692 5.16 35.69 2.74
N ASP A 693 4.22 36.26 3.50
CA ASP A 693 2.90 36.64 2.98
C ASP A 693 2.97 37.76 1.93
N LYS A 694 3.92 38.69 2.06
CA LYS A 694 4.19 39.71 1.02
C LYS A 694 4.81 39.08 -0.23
N SER A 695 5.68 38.09 -0.10
CA SER A 695 6.31 37.41 -1.24
C SER A 695 5.30 36.55 -2.01
N ILE A 696 4.38 35.88 -1.30
CA ILE A 696 3.28 35.11 -1.89
C ILE A 696 2.31 36.03 -2.65
N LYS A 697 1.88 37.16 -2.07
CA LYS A 697 1.04 38.15 -2.78
C LYS A 697 1.71 38.73 -4.02
N LYS A 698 3.02 39.04 -3.94
CA LYS A 698 3.79 39.59 -5.07
C LYS A 698 4.00 38.58 -6.21
N SER A 699 4.06 37.29 -5.88
CA SER A 699 4.11 36.19 -6.85
C SER A 699 2.77 35.98 -7.57
N MET A 700 1.66 36.10 -6.84
CA MET A 700 0.30 36.02 -7.41
C MET A 700 -0.02 37.21 -8.34
N GLU A 701 0.44 38.41 -8.02
CA GLU A 701 0.31 39.60 -8.89
C GLU A 701 1.19 39.51 -10.15
N LYS A 702 2.37 38.88 -10.07
CA LYS A 702 3.23 38.62 -11.25
C LYS A 702 2.61 37.61 -12.22
N ARG A 703 1.87 36.61 -11.72
CA ARG A 703 1.17 35.63 -12.59
C ARG A 703 -0.03 36.23 -13.33
N LYS A 704 -0.71 37.24 -12.76
CA LYS A 704 -1.76 38.01 -13.46
C LYS A 704 -1.23 38.90 -14.60
N ARG A 705 0.07 39.22 -14.63
CA ARG A 705 0.68 40.07 -15.67
C ARG A 705 1.31 39.30 -16.85
N LYS A 706 1.42 37.97 -16.76
CA LYS A 706 1.99 37.12 -17.82
C LYS A 706 0.95 36.49 -18.76
N SER A 707 -0.33 36.84 -18.64
CA SER A 707 -1.36 36.50 -19.62
C SER A 707 -1.39 37.52 -20.76
N GLN A 708 -0.31 37.61 -21.53
CA GLN A 708 -0.31 38.04 -22.93
C GLN A 708 0.95 37.47 -23.61
N PRO A 709 0.84 36.98 -24.86
CA PRO A 709 1.81 36.06 -25.42
C PRO A 709 2.96 36.79 -26.11
N ASP A 710 4.19 36.37 -25.83
CA ASP A 710 5.32 36.61 -26.72
C ASP A 710 5.89 35.28 -27.20
N VAL A 711 6.07 35.24 -28.51
CA VAL A 711 6.57 34.16 -29.36
C VAL A 711 8.11 34.10 -29.28
N VAL A 712 8.67 32.93 -29.61
CA VAL A 712 9.96 32.68 -30.31
C VAL A 712 10.85 31.63 -29.61
N ASP A 713 10.77 30.45 -30.22
CA ASP A 713 11.80 29.54 -30.72
C ASP A 713 12.83 28.77 -29.88
N LEU A 714 13.04 27.57 -30.41
CA LEU A 714 13.90 26.46 -30.03
C LEU A 714 15.39 26.78 -30.26
N GLN A 715 16.25 26.27 -29.37
CA GLN A 715 17.47 25.60 -29.81
C GLN A 715 18.01 24.62 -28.77
N THR A 716 18.41 23.48 -29.32
CA THR A 716 19.09 22.31 -28.78
C THR A 716 20.49 22.64 -28.27
N ASP A 717 20.99 21.88 -27.29
CA ASP A 717 22.37 21.40 -27.32
C ASP A 717 22.58 20.14 -26.48
N ASN A 718 23.53 19.36 -26.97
CA ASN A 718 23.77 17.94 -26.79
C ASN A 718 25.02 17.71 -25.91
N ASP A 719 25.19 16.46 -25.50
CA ASP A 719 26.45 15.76 -25.19
C ASP A 719 27.18 16.02 -23.86
N CYS A 720 27.29 14.95 -23.07
CA CYS A 720 28.58 14.45 -22.60
C CYS A 720 28.47 12.98 -22.14
N GLN A 721 29.19 12.10 -22.85
CA GLN A 721 29.50 10.71 -22.51
C GLN A 721 30.54 10.64 -21.38
N GLY A 722 30.49 9.56 -20.60
CA GLY A 722 31.58 9.14 -19.71
C GLY A 722 31.40 7.70 -19.26
N SER A 723 32.14 6.78 -19.89
CA SER A 723 32.30 5.38 -19.49
C SER A 723 33.25 5.26 -18.30
N VAL A 724 33.00 4.29 -17.40
CA VAL A 724 34.07 3.55 -16.71
C VAL A 724 33.61 2.11 -16.47
N ASP A 725 34.45 1.20 -16.96
CA ASP A 725 34.41 -0.25 -16.85
C ASP A 725 34.89 -0.80 -15.50
N ASN A 726 34.56 -2.08 -15.30
CA ASN A 726 35.31 -3.15 -14.62
C ASN A 726 34.90 -3.61 -13.20
N ARG A 727 34.33 -4.82 -13.22
CA ARG A 727 34.79 -6.08 -12.58
C ARG A 727 35.03 -6.09 -11.07
N PHE A 728 34.25 -6.93 -10.38
CA PHE A 728 34.77 -7.88 -9.40
C PHE A 728 33.95 -9.19 -9.43
N GLU A 729 34.68 -10.29 -9.55
CA GLU A 729 34.22 -11.69 -9.52
C GLU A 729 34.20 -12.24 -8.08
N ASP A 730 33.56 -13.41 -7.97
CA ASP A 730 33.65 -14.45 -6.94
C ASP A 730 32.97 -14.22 -5.58
N SER A 731 32.54 -15.26 -4.86
CA SER A 731 32.02 -16.60 -5.15
C SER A 731 31.56 -17.10 -3.78
N THR A 732 30.36 -17.68 -3.65
CA THR A 732 30.10 -18.73 -2.64
C THR A 732 28.75 -19.42 -2.81
N ILE A 733 28.86 -20.74 -2.79
CA ILE A 733 27.87 -21.78 -3.04
C ILE A 733 27.10 -22.08 -1.76
N TRP A 734 25.76 -22.10 -1.79
CA TRP A 734 24.94 -22.82 -0.81
C TRP A 734 23.76 -23.52 -1.49
N ASN A 735 23.73 -24.84 -1.28
CA ASN A 735 22.76 -25.81 -1.78
C ASN A 735 21.54 -25.95 -0.84
N SER A 736 20.54 -26.66 -1.36
CA SER A 736 19.30 -27.21 -0.76
C SER A 736 18.06 -26.33 -0.95
N ALA A 737 17.13 -26.70 -1.84
CA ALA A 737 16.22 -27.85 -1.81
C ALA A 737 15.13 -27.68 -0.74
N ASP A 738 13.96 -27.17 -1.13
CA ASP A 738 12.75 -27.99 -1.19
C ASP A 738 11.58 -27.21 -1.79
N GLY A 739 10.97 -27.82 -2.80
CA GLY A 739 9.78 -27.33 -3.47
C GLY A 739 8.53 -27.91 -2.81
N GLY A 740 7.60 -27.02 -2.45
CA GLY A 740 6.22 -27.38 -2.12
C GLY A 740 5.28 -26.53 -2.98
N GLY A 741 4.60 -27.16 -3.93
CA GLY A 741 3.80 -26.51 -4.95
C GLY A 741 2.47 -25.96 -4.45
N PHE A 742 2.14 -24.78 -4.94
CA PHE A 742 0.86 -24.04 -4.78
C PHE A 742 -0.38 -24.77 -5.36
N MET A 743 -0.25 -26.02 -5.82
CA MET A 743 -1.38 -26.83 -6.28
C MET A 743 -2.02 -27.70 -5.17
N ASP A 744 -1.42 -27.81 -3.99
CA ASP A 744 -2.00 -28.52 -2.84
C ASP A 744 -2.99 -27.65 -2.02
N LEU A 745 -3.08 -26.35 -2.32
CA LEU A 745 -3.97 -25.41 -1.62
C LEU A 745 -5.38 -25.30 -2.23
N LEU A 746 -5.61 -25.87 -3.42
CA LEU A 746 -6.92 -25.80 -4.10
C LEU A 746 -7.86 -26.98 -3.78
N ASN A 747 -7.40 -28.00 -3.06
CA ASN A 747 -8.25 -29.13 -2.62
C ASN A 747 -8.76 -29.01 -1.17
N SER A 748 -8.42 -27.94 -0.45
CA SER A 748 -8.80 -27.76 0.98
C SER A 748 -10.02 -26.85 1.22
N PHE A 749 -10.64 -26.25 0.20
CA PHE A 749 -11.83 -25.40 0.37
C PHE A 749 -13.13 -26.10 -0.06
N ARG A 750 -13.33 -27.34 0.40
CA ARG A 750 -14.66 -27.94 0.53
C ARG A 750 -14.94 -28.08 2.03
N HIS A 751 -15.99 -27.39 2.49
CA HIS A 751 -16.43 -27.17 3.88
C HIS A 751 -15.95 -25.85 4.52
N LEU A 752 -16.59 -24.76 4.09
CA LEU A 752 -17.29 -23.80 4.97
C LEU A 752 -18.29 -22.99 4.14
#